data_AF-A0A4R6GHN1-F1
#
_entry.id   AF-A0A4R6GHN1-F1
#
_cell.length_a   1.000
_cell.length_b   1.000
_cell.length_c   1.000
_cell.angle_alpha   90.00
_cell.angle_beta   90.00
_cell.angle_gamma   90.00
#
_symmetry.space_group_name_H-M   'P 1'
#
loop_
_entity.id
_entity.type
_entity.pdbx_description
1 polymer ?
#
loop_
_entity_poly.entity_id
_entity_poly.type
_entity_poly.pdbx_seq_one_letter_code
_entity_poly.pdbx_strand_id
1 'polypeptide(L)'
;MSEASFPLFADLNLSEPLLRVLKELGYEAPSPIQAATIPLLLDNKDVLGQAQTGTGKTAAFALPILSRIDIKQSTPQALVLAPTRELAIQVAEAFQRYASHIPGFHVLPIYGGQSYMSQLSALRRGVHVVVGTPGRVIDHLEKGSLDLSKIKTMVLDEADEMLRMGFIDDVETILQKTPESRQTALFSATMPSAIKRIATTYLRDPELITVAAKTGTADNIRQRYWLVSGMQKLEALTRILEAETFDGMIIFARTKLGTEELASKLQARGFSAAAINGDIQQQQRERTIQQLKDGKIDILVATDVAARGLDVERISHVINYDVPHDPESYTHRIGRTGRAGRSGEAILFIAPRERNLLKAIERATRQPISVLELPTVDAVNDVRISKFKEQIAETIAAGGLEVFHSLIEEYEREHNVPAVEIAAALAKLARGDVPLLIDKNKPAPRESWGSDKPVSGGRFERAERFERNERPERSERFERPERAERSERSAAPRKERVPRAPDEGMQTFRIEVGHAHGVKPGNIVGAIANEANLDSKYIGRIEIYDDYSTLDLPNSLPSDMLDHLKKVWVAGQQLNITADGEASAQSAAAPAPKKAAPAQVPFSDRPARSDFAAHFDKPAQAESRERPARTERLTPAAAASVLKESYENDEPLVKVPGAQKKERTAQKKAGAVEMEAFRIEVGHDHGVKPANIVGAIANEAGLEAKYIGRIEIFDRHTLLDLPAGMPDEVFAQLKNVSISGNPLRISHSGLRPMEEKTLDKRVTIAPPSKGGDRRVAEKARGGKPVSKRVAVASGKSFDAPRSASKPSTGPSGKPMIKLGSKRK
;
A
#
# COMPACT_ATOMS: atom_id res chain seq x y z
N MET A 1 -32.44 -0.64 -40.11
CA MET A 1 -32.09 -0.16 -38.76
C MET A 1 -31.69 1.29 -38.92
N SER A 2 -32.19 2.21 -38.09
CA SER A 2 -31.79 3.62 -38.18
C SER A 2 -30.38 3.81 -37.64
N GLU A 3 -29.61 4.70 -38.25
CA GLU A 3 -28.36 5.19 -37.69
C GLU A 3 -28.69 5.99 -36.42
N ALA A 4 -28.20 5.53 -35.27
CA ALA A 4 -28.38 6.25 -34.01
C ALA A 4 -27.41 7.44 -34.01
N SER A 5 -27.96 8.67 -34.07
CA SER A 5 -27.17 9.88 -33.90
C SER A 5 -26.42 9.82 -32.58
N PHE A 6 -25.09 9.82 -32.63
CA PHE A 6 -24.28 9.97 -31.43
C PHE A 6 -24.48 11.39 -30.87
N PRO A 7 -24.89 11.57 -29.61
CA PRO A 7 -25.04 12.89 -29.02
C PRO A 7 -23.67 13.57 -28.91
N LEU A 8 -23.62 14.88 -29.12
CA LEU A 8 -22.44 15.70 -28.88
C LEU A 8 -22.45 16.22 -27.43
N PHE A 9 -21.30 16.67 -26.91
CA PHE A 9 -21.24 17.30 -25.59
C PHE A 9 -22.12 18.56 -25.48
N ALA A 10 -22.33 19.27 -26.60
CA ALA A 10 -23.24 20.43 -26.66
C ALA A 10 -24.71 20.05 -26.39
N ASP A 11 -25.11 18.82 -26.75
CA ASP A 11 -26.49 18.34 -26.58
C ASP A 11 -26.79 17.96 -25.11
N LEU A 12 -25.75 17.86 -24.26
CA LEU A 12 -25.85 17.47 -22.86
C LEU A 12 -26.11 18.65 -21.90
N ASN A 13 -26.50 19.82 -22.42
CA ASN A 13 -26.87 21.02 -21.63
C ASN A 13 -25.78 21.46 -20.61
N LEU A 14 -24.51 21.28 -20.96
CA LEU A 14 -23.37 21.75 -20.16
C LEU A 14 -23.10 23.23 -20.41
N SER A 15 -22.63 23.93 -19.37
CA SER A 15 -22.29 25.36 -19.47
C SER A 15 -21.15 25.66 -20.46
N GLU A 16 -21.23 26.82 -21.12
CA GLU A 16 -20.25 27.34 -22.11
C GLU A 16 -18.77 27.18 -21.68
N PRO A 17 -18.36 27.47 -20.42
CA PRO A 17 -16.97 27.28 -20.01
C PRO A 17 -16.52 25.82 -20.07
N LEU A 18 -17.39 24.86 -19.70
CA LEU A 18 -17.08 23.43 -19.74
C LEU A 18 -17.00 22.91 -21.17
N LEU A 19 -17.93 23.32 -22.05
CA LEU A 19 -17.89 22.98 -23.48
C LEU A 19 -16.59 23.47 -24.13
N ARG A 20 -16.13 24.66 -23.76
CA ARG A 20 -14.84 25.20 -24.19
C ARG A 20 -13.66 24.35 -23.69
N VAL A 21 -13.59 24.00 -22.40
CA VAL A 21 -12.50 23.16 -21.89
C VAL A 21 -12.49 21.78 -22.54
N LEU A 22 -13.65 21.16 -22.73
CA LEU A 22 -13.76 19.85 -23.38
C LEU A 22 -13.15 19.88 -24.80
N LYS A 23 -13.44 20.92 -25.57
CA LYS A 23 -12.85 21.13 -26.91
C LYS A 23 -11.34 21.39 -26.86
N GLU A 24 -10.86 22.17 -25.88
CA GLU A 24 -9.42 22.42 -25.67
C GLU A 24 -8.67 21.16 -25.19
N LEU A 25 -9.34 20.22 -24.52
CA LEU A 25 -8.83 18.91 -24.10
C LEU A 25 -9.01 17.80 -25.16
N GLY A 26 -9.56 18.09 -26.34
CA GLY A 26 -9.73 17.12 -27.42
C GLY A 26 -10.90 16.13 -27.25
N TYR A 27 -11.92 16.47 -26.45
CA TYR A 27 -13.13 15.64 -26.32
C TYR A 27 -14.05 15.83 -27.53
N GLU A 28 -14.07 14.84 -28.43
CA GLU A 28 -14.93 14.87 -29.64
C GLU A 28 -16.39 14.50 -29.34
N ALA A 29 -16.62 13.37 -28.66
CA ALA A 29 -17.94 12.85 -28.35
C ALA A 29 -18.00 12.20 -26.95
N PRO A 30 -19.13 12.29 -26.23
CA PRO A 30 -19.32 11.64 -24.94
C PRO A 30 -19.31 10.12 -25.04
N SER A 31 -18.65 9.46 -24.09
CA SER A 31 -18.70 8.00 -23.95
C SER A 31 -20.11 7.53 -23.53
N PRO A 32 -20.44 6.24 -23.69
CA PRO A 32 -21.78 5.73 -23.34
C PRO A 32 -22.20 5.96 -21.88
N ILE A 33 -21.24 5.99 -20.93
CA ILE A 33 -21.55 6.32 -19.53
C ILE A 33 -21.78 7.84 -19.37
N GLN A 34 -21.01 8.68 -20.05
CA GLN A 34 -21.14 10.14 -20.01
C GLN A 34 -22.49 10.59 -20.60
N ALA A 35 -22.84 10.11 -21.80
CA ALA A 35 -24.09 10.43 -22.46
C ALA A 35 -25.33 9.99 -21.64
N ALA A 36 -25.22 8.89 -20.90
CA ALA A 36 -26.31 8.38 -20.06
C ALA A 36 -26.41 9.06 -18.69
N THR A 37 -25.30 9.34 -17.98
CA THR A 37 -25.37 9.88 -16.61
C THR A 37 -25.37 11.40 -16.53
N ILE A 38 -24.76 12.13 -17.48
CA ILE A 38 -24.64 13.60 -17.38
C ILE A 38 -26.02 14.27 -17.31
N PRO A 39 -27.02 13.96 -18.18
CA PRO A 39 -28.34 14.57 -18.09
C PRO A 39 -29.03 14.27 -16.74
N LEU A 40 -29.03 13.02 -16.31
CA LEU A 40 -29.65 12.58 -15.05
C LEU A 40 -29.03 13.28 -13.83
N LEU A 41 -27.72 13.50 -13.86
CA LEU A 41 -27.02 14.22 -12.80
C LEU A 41 -27.28 15.74 -12.83
N LEU A 42 -27.46 16.34 -14.02
CA LEU A 42 -27.93 17.72 -14.14
C LEU A 42 -29.36 17.89 -13.59
N ASP A 43 -30.24 16.90 -13.84
CA ASP A 43 -31.63 16.83 -13.38
C ASP A 43 -31.79 16.53 -11.87
N ASN A 44 -30.69 16.48 -11.10
CA ASN A 44 -30.68 16.16 -9.66
C ASN A 44 -31.14 14.72 -9.30
N LYS A 45 -31.14 13.76 -10.25
CA LYS A 45 -31.42 12.36 -9.91
C LYS A 45 -30.21 11.69 -9.27
N ASP A 46 -30.46 10.71 -8.41
CA ASP A 46 -29.45 9.76 -7.96
C ASP A 46 -29.16 8.76 -9.09
N VAL A 47 -27.91 8.29 -9.17
CA VAL A 47 -27.45 7.45 -10.29
C VAL A 47 -26.61 6.29 -9.77
N LEU A 48 -26.91 5.08 -10.25
CA LEU A 48 -26.08 3.89 -10.05
C LEU A 48 -25.41 3.54 -11.38
N GLY A 49 -24.20 4.04 -11.59
CA GLY A 49 -23.41 3.85 -12.80
C GLY A 49 -22.54 2.58 -12.72
N GLN A 50 -23.04 1.46 -13.26
CA GLN A 50 -22.22 0.26 -13.41
C GLN A 50 -21.39 0.34 -14.71
N ALA A 51 -20.09 0.62 -14.56
CA ALA A 51 -19.15 0.72 -15.68
C ALA A 51 -17.70 0.45 -15.26
N GLN A 52 -16.93 -0.15 -16.17
CA GLN A 52 -15.51 -0.47 -15.99
C GLN A 52 -14.64 0.80 -15.89
N THR A 53 -13.40 0.63 -15.43
CA THR A 53 -12.37 1.69 -15.45
C THR A 53 -12.04 2.11 -16.88
N GLY A 54 -11.49 3.32 -17.07
CA GLY A 54 -11.19 3.87 -18.40
C GLY A 54 -12.40 4.34 -19.23
N THR A 55 -13.63 3.96 -18.89
CA THR A 55 -14.86 4.33 -19.63
C THR A 55 -15.25 5.82 -19.58
N GLY A 56 -14.48 6.66 -18.86
CA GLY A 56 -14.72 8.11 -18.75
C GLY A 56 -15.60 8.54 -17.58
N LYS A 57 -15.85 7.66 -16.59
CA LYS A 57 -16.66 7.90 -15.38
C LYS A 57 -16.35 9.23 -14.68
N THR A 58 -15.07 9.60 -14.55
CA THR A 58 -14.65 10.83 -13.86
C THR A 58 -15.22 12.09 -14.49
N ALA A 59 -15.24 12.19 -15.83
CA ALA A 59 -15.92 13.32 -16.49
C ALA A 59 -17.45 13.21 -16.37
N ALA A 60 -17.98 11.98 -16.39
CA ALA A 60 -19.42 11.69 -16.30
C ALA A 60 -20.07 12.21 -15.01
N PHE A 61 -19.32 12.32 -13.90
CA PHE A 61 -19.76 13.00 -12.67
C PHE A 61 -19.15 14.39 -12.46
N ALA A 62 -17.90 14.66 -12.88
CA ALA A 62 -17.28 15.95 -12.61
C ALA A 62 -17.91 17.11 -13.40
N LEU A 63 -18.30 16.88 -14.66
CA LEU A 63 -18.94 17.90 -15.50
C LEU A 63 -20.28 18.40 -14.95
N PRO A 64 -21.27 17.55 -14.58
CA PRO A 64 -22.53 18.03 -13.99
C PRO A 64 -22.34 18.68 -12.61
N ILE A 65 -21.37 18.21 -11.80
CA ILE A 65 -21.03 18.86 -10.52
C ILE A 65 -20.48 20.28 -10.75
N LEU A 66 -19.55 20.45 -11.69
CA LEU A 66 -18.99 21.76 -12.03
C LEU A 66 -20.05 22.69 -12.65
N SER A 67 -20.95 22.17 -13.47
CA SER A 67 -22.02 22.99 -14.09
C SER A 67 -23.10 23.44 -13.10
N ARG A 68 -23.05 22.98 -11.85
CA ARG A 68 -24.00 23.28 -10.76
C ARG A 68 -23.34 23.89 -9.51
N ILE A 69 -22.05 24.23 -9.58
CA ILE A 69 -21.28 24.78 -8.45
C ILE A 69 -21.56 26.27 -8.24
N ASP A 70 -21.78 26.73 -7.01
CA ASP A 70 -21.84 28.16 -6.69
C ASP A 70 -20.48 28.65 -6.18
N ILE A 71 -19.75 29.39 -7.01
CA ILE A 71 -18.43 29.95 -6.68
C ILE A 71 -18.49 31.04 -5.59
N LYS A 72 -19.68 31.56 -5.26
CA LYS A 72 -19.84 32.48 -4.10
C LYS A 72 -19.84 31.73 -2.77
N GLN A 73 -20.09 30.42 -2.78
CA GLN A 73 -20.16 29.57 -1.59
C GLN A 73 -18.82 28.83 -1.39
N SER A 74 -17.94 29.43 -0.60
CA SER A 74 -16.60 28.91 -0.23
C SER A 74 -16.60 27.70 0.73
N THR A 75 -17.75 27.05 0.94
CA THR A 75 -17.89 25.82 1.73
C THR A 75 -18.12 24.62 0.82
N PRO A 76 -17.74 23.39 1.23
CA PRO A 76 -17.90 22.20 0.40
C PRO A 76 -19.33 22.02 -0.11
N GLN A 77 -19.45 21.85 -1.43
CA GLN A 77 -20.71 21.63 -2.14
C GLN A 77 -20.77 20.23 -2.76
N ALA A 78 -19.62 19.60 -3.03
CA ALA A 78 -19.57 18.19 -3.40
C ALA A 78 -18.45 17.44 -2.67
N LEU A 79 -18.71 16.18 -2.35
CA LEU A 79 -17.75 15.21 -1.83
C LEU A 79 -17.63 14.02 -2.78
N VAL A 80 -16.41 13.66 -3.18
CA VAL A 80 -16.12 12.42 -3.91
C VAL A 80 -15.26 11.51 -3.05
N LEU A 81 -15.77 10.32 -2.71
CA LEU A 81 -14.98 9.28 -2.06
C LEU A 81 -14.32 8.38 -3.10
N ALA A 82 -13.04 8.08 -2.88
CA ALA A 82 -12.24 7.19 -3.72
C ALA A 82 -11.41 6.21 -2.85
N PRO A 83 -11.21 4.95 -3.27
CA PRO A 83 -10.47 3.93 -2.50
C PRO A 83 -8.98 4.24 -2.28
N THR A 84 -8.35 5.03 -3.15
CA THR A 84 -6.89 5.28 -3.08
C THR A 84 -6.54 6.75 -3.17
N ARG A 85 -5.38 7.09 -2.61
CA ARG A 85 -4.80 8.44 -2.61
C ARG A 85 -4.57 8.91 -4.05
N GLU A 86 -4.06 8.01 -4.88
CA GLU A 86 -3.70 8.26 -6.28
C GLU A 86 -4.93 8.56 -7.14
N LEU A 87 -6.03 7.82 -6.95
CA LEU A 87 -7.31 8.12 -7.60
C LEU A 87 -7.92 9.43 -7.06
N ALA A 88 -7.81 9.70 -5.75
CA ALA A 88 -8.28 10.97 -5.18
C ALA A 88 -7.52 12.19 -5.76
N ILE A 89 -6.21 12.07 -5.99
CA ILE A 89 -5.40 13.07 -6.69
C ILE A 89 -5.87 13.20 -8.14
N GLN A 90 -6.00 12.11 -8.90
CA GLN A 90 -6.41 12.14 -10.32
C GLN A 90 -7.80 12.74 -10.55
N VAL A 91 -8.76 12.42 -9.68
CA VAL A 91 -10.10 13.00 -9.73
C VAL A 91 -10.04 14.50 -9.41
N ALA A 92 -9.24 14.93 -8.43
CA ALA A 92 -9.03 16.35 -8.16
C ALA A 92 -8.31 17.09 -9.32
N GLU A 93 -7.30 16.47 -9.95
CA GLU A 93 -6.64 16.98 -11.16
C GLU A 93 -7.59 17.04 -12.37
N ALA A 94 -8.55 16.13 -12.46
CA ALA A 94 -9.61 16.16 -13.47
C ALA A 94 -10.57 17.34 -13.22
N PHE A 95 -11.06 17.51 -11.99
CA PHE A 95 -11.86 18.69 -11.60
C PHE A 95 -11.11 19.99 -11.90
N GLN A 96 -9.83 20.10 -11.51
CA GLN A 96 -9.02 21.30 -11.72
C GLN A 96 -8.77 21.60 -13.21
N ARG A 97 -8.65 20.56 -14.06
CA ARG A 97 -8.57 20.71 -15.52
C ARG A 97 -9.89 21.19 -16.11
N TYR A 98 -11.01 20.50 -15.82
CA TYR A 98 -12.34 20.87 -16.34
C TYR A 98 -12.80 22.26 -15.88
N ALA A 99 -12.35 22.72 -14.70
CA ALA A 99 -12.68 24.02 -14.13
C ALA A 99 -11.74 25.15 -14.56
N SER A 100 -10.87 24.98 -15.56
CA SER A 100 -9.86 25.99 -15.93
C SER A 100 -10.46 27.34 -16.38
N HIS A 101 -11.65 27.34 -16.99
CA HIS A 101 -12.43 28.55 -17.33
C HIS A 101 -13.46 28.95 -16.25
N ILE A 102 -13.36 28.41 -15.03
CA ILE A 102 -14.23 28.73 -13.88
C ILE A 102 -13.41 29.46 -12.81
N PRO A 103 -13.25 30.80 -12.90
CA PRO A 103 -12.40 31.56 -11.98
C PRO A 103 -12.92 31.48 -10.54
N GLY A 104 -12.00 31.27 -9.58
CA GLY A 104 -12.35 31.09 -8.16
C GLY A 104 -12.70 29.66 -7.76
N PHE A 105 -12.81 28.71 -8.70
CA PHE A 105 -13.01 27.30 -8.36
C PHE A 105 -11.82 26.72 -7.57
N HIS A 106 -12.12 25.94 -6.54
CA HIS A 106 -11.15 25.30 -5.65
C HIS A 106 -11.58 23.86 -5.34
N VAL A 107 -10.74 22.89 -5.68
CA VAL A 107 -10.86 21.47 -5.29
C VAL A 107 -9.71 21.09 -4.36
N LEU A 108 -9.97 20.20 -3.39
CA LEU A 108 -8.95 19.70 -2.45
C LEU A 108 -8.98 18.17 -2.36
N PRO A 109 -7.88 17.48 -2.72
CA PRO A 109 -7.70 16.07 -2.38
C PRO A 109 -7.33 15.92 -0.89
N ILE A 110 -8.06 15.07 -0.17
CA ILE A 110 -7.93 14.79 1.27
C ILE A 110 -7.60 13.30 1.47
N TYR A 111 -6.34 13.01 1.79
CA TYR A 111 -5.83 11.65 1.90
C TYR A 111 -4.73 11.49 2.96
N GLY A 112 -4.62 10.28 3.51
CA GLY A 112 -3.63 9.96 4.55
C GLY A 112 -2.18 9.98 4.04
N GLY A 113 -1.21 10.10 4.95
CA GLY A 113 0.22 10.18 4.59
C GLY A 113 0.70 11.55 4.14
N GLN A 114 -0.20 12.50 3.87
CA GLN A 114 0.12 13.92 3.67
C GLN A 114 0.03 14.69 5.01
N SER A 115 0.79 15.78 5.13
CA SER A 115 0.76 16.67 6.31
C SER A 115 -0.64 17.23 6.56
N TYR A 116 -1.11 17.14 7.80
CA TYR A 116 -2.41 17.69 8.21
C TYR A 116 -2.49 19.21 8.00
N MET A 117 -1.34 19.91 8.10
CA MET A 117 -1.27 21.37 7.98
C MET A 117 -1.55 21.89 6.56
N SER A 118 -1.19 21.15 5.51
CA SER A 118 -1.51 21.56 4.13
C SER A 118 -3.01 21.45 3.85
N GLN A 119 -3.62 20.35 4.31
CA GLN A 119 -5.07 20.10 4.19
C GLN A 119 -5.87 21.13 5.02
N LEU A 120 -5.49 21.41 6.26
CA LEU A 120 -6.07 22.51 7.07
C LEU A 120 -5.92 23.89 6.40
N SER A 121 -4.74 24.18 5.86
CA SER A 121 -4.45 25.46 5.19
C SER A 121 -5.34 25.67 3.96
N ALA A 122 -5.59 24.61 3.18
CA ALA A 122 -6.52 24.63 2.06
C ALA A 122 -7.99 24.76 2.50
N LEU A 123 -8.44 23.96 3.47
CA LEU A 123 -9.81 24.04 4.02
C LEU A 123 -10.13 25.46 4.53
N ARG A 124 -9.18 26.12 5.20
CA ARG A 124 -9.32 27.51 5.69
C ARG A 124 -9.39 28.58 4.62
N ARG A 125 -8.94 28.31 3.38
CA ARG A 125 -9.13 29.22 2.23
C ARG A 125 -10.52 29.09 1.60
N GLY A 126 -11.27 28.06 1.97
CA GLY A 126 -12.52 27.67 1.33
C GLY A 126 -12.29 26.74 0.15
N VAL A 127 -13.14 25.72 0.03
CA VAL A 127 -13.07 24.71 -1.04
C VAL A 127 -14.49 24.36 -1.48
N HIS A 128 -14.68 24.14 -2.78
CA HIS A 128 -15.98 23.88 -3.39
C HIS A 128 -16.23 22.38 -3.57
N VAL A 129 -15.17 21.64 -3.91
CA VAL A 129 -15.19 20.17 -4.06
C VAL A 129 -14.11 19.56 -3.17
N VAL A 130 -14.48 18.53 -2.42
CA VAL A 130 -13.54 17.67 -1.68
C VAL A 130 -13.50 16.31 -2.37
N VAL A 131 -12.30 15.78 -2.58
CA VAL A 131 -12.07 14.42 -3.08
C VAL A 131 -11.24 13.68 -2.03
N GLY A 132 -11.58 12.47 -1.61
CA GLY A 132 -10.79 11.86 -0.52
C GLY A 132 -10.97 10.38 -0.24
N THR A 133 -10.01 9.85 0.52
CA THR A 133 -10.01 8.47 1.02
C THR A 133 -10.82 8.38 2.33
N PRO A 134 -11.76 7.43 2.49
CA PRO A 134 -12.77 7.43 3.57
C PRO A 134 -12.24 7.74 4.98
N GLY A 135 -11.33 6.93 5.54
CA GLY A 135 -10.77 7.17 6.87
C GLY A 135 -10.15 8.56 7.08
N ARG A 136 -9.56 9.19 6.05
CA ARG A 136 -9.03 10.57 6.17
C ARG A 136 -10.13 11.64 6.13
N VAL A 137 -11.24 11.38 5.45
CA VAL A 137 -12.43 12.27 5.49
C VAL A 137 -13.04 12.22 6.89
N ILE A 138 -13.10 11.03 7.53
CA ILE A 138 -13.54 10.87 8.92
C ILE A 138 -12.63 11.63 9.89
N ASP A 139 -11.31 11.45 9.77
CA ASP A 139 -10.25 12.17 10.50
C ASP A 139 -10.53 13.70 10.55
N HIS A 140 -10.91 14.29 9.43
CA HIS A 140 -11.16 15.73 9.29
C HIS A 140 -12.54 16.17 9.81
N LEU A 141 -13.56 15.32 9.69
CA LEU A 141 -14.90 15.52 10.23
C LEU A 141 -14.88 15.52 11.77
N GLU A 142 -14.24 14.54 12.38
CA GLU A 142 -14.21 14.37 13.84
C GLU A 142 -13.39 15.46 14.55
N LYS A 143 -12.40 16.02 13.84
CA LYS A 143 -11.64 17.20 14.29
C LYS A 143 -12.34 18.53 13.96
N GLY A 144 -13.60 18.51 13.50
CA GLY A 144 -14.39 19.70 13.17
C GLY A 144 -13.77 20.60 12.09
N SER A 145 -12.87 20.05 11.27
CA SER A 145 -12.04 20.83 10.34
C SER A 145 -12.55 20.80 8.90
N LEU A 146 -13.43 19.84 8.59
CA LEU A 146 -14.19 19.74 7.36
C LEU A 146 -15.67 19.81 7.73
N ASP A 147 -16.39 20.78 7.18
CA ASP A 147 -17.85 20.88 7.28
C ASP A 147 -18.47 20.36 5.98
N LEU A 148 -19.36 19.37 6.10
CA LEU A 148 -20.14 18.82 4.99
C LEU A 148 -21.64 19.16 5.06
N SER A 149 -22.07 19.98 6.02
CA SER A 149 -23.49 20.33 6.23
C SER A 149 -24.16 21.00 5.03
N LYS A 150 -23.37 21.47 4.05
CA LYS A 150 -23.82 22.17 2.84
C LYS A 150 -23.48 21.45 1.53
N ILE A 151 -23.07 20.18 1.56
CA ILE A 151 -22.90 19.43 0.30
C ILE A 151 -24.27 19.17 -0.36
N LYS A 152 -24.31 19.38 -1.67
CA LYS A 152 -25.45 19.19 -2.56
C LYS A 152 -25.35 17.86 -3.30
N THR A 153 -24.14 17.36 -3.55
CA THR A 153 -23.87 16.11 -4.26
C THR A 153 -22.78 15.29 -3.55
N MET A 154 -22.94 13.96 -3.50
CA MET A 154 -21.92 13.03 -3.04
C MET A 154 -21.68 11.94 -4.09
N VAL A 155 -20.42 11.57 -4.31
CA VAL A 155 -20.02 10.53 -5.27
C VAL A 155 -19.21 9.44 -4.57
N LEU A 156 -19.49 8.18 -4.91
CA LEU A 156 -18.68 7.03 -4.55
C LEU A 156 -18.06 6.47 -5.84
N ASP A 157 -16.77 6.69 -6.10
CA ASP A 157 -16.09 6.09 -7.26
C ASP A 157 -15.26 4.86 -6.85
N GLU A 158 -15.19 3.89 -7.76
CA GLU A 158 -14.68 2.53 -7.51
C GLU A 158 -15.21 1.94 -6.18
N ALA A 159 -16.54 2.00 -5.97
CA ALA A 159 -17.18 1.57 -4.74
C ALA A 159 -16.89 0.11 -4.36
N ASP A 160 -16.79 -0.78 -5.35
CA ASP A 160 -16.38 -2.17 -5.14
C ASP A 160 -14.90 -2.32 -4.68
N GLU A 161 -14.02 -1.38 -5.00
CA GLU A 161 -12.67 -1.35 -4.41
C GLU A 161 -12.67 -0.82 -2.96
N MET A 162 -13.54 0.11 -2.61
CA MET A 162 -13.68 0.54 -1.21
C MET A 162 -14.12 -0.62 -0.30
N LEU A 163 -15.00 -1.50 -0.80
CA LEU A 163 -15.32 -2.77 -0.16
C LEU A 163 -14.12 -3.72 -0.09
N ARG A 164 -13.39 -3.95 -1.21
CA ARG A 164 -12.21 -4.83 -1.23
C ARG A 164 -11.06 -4.33 -0.34
N MET A 165 -11.04 -3.05 0.03
CA MET A 165 -10.08 -2.45 0.97
C MET A 165 -10.59 -2.35 2.42
N GLY A 166 -11.83 -2.78 2.70
CA GLY A 166 -12.41 -2.77 4.05
C GLY A 166 -13.00 -1.43 4.50
N PHE A 167 -13.03 -0.40 3.65
CA PHE A 167 -13.57 0.93 3.99
C PHE A 167 -15.11 0.99 3.95
N ILE A 168 -15.81 -0.13 4.05
CA ILE A 168 -17.27 -0.16 3.87
C ILE A 168 -18.00 0.57 5.00
N ASP A 169 -17.56 0.36 6.24
CA ASP A 169 -18.13 1.00 7.43
C ASP A 169 -17.70 2.47 7.53
N ASP A 170 -16.51 2.82 7.03
CA ASP A 170 -16.08 4.22 6.86
C ASP A 170 -17.00 4.97 5.89
N VAL A 171 -17.31 4.36 4.74
CA VAL A 171 -18.19 4.95 3.72
C VAL A 171 -19.61 5.13 4.27
N GLU A 172 -20.16 4.14 4.98
CA GLU A 172 -21.46 4.28 5.65
C GLU A 172 -21.44 5.36 6.74
N THR A 173 -20.37 5.48 7.52
CA THR A 173 -20.17 6.56 8.51
C THR A 173 -20.18 7.95 7.87
N ILE A 174 -19.58 8.12 6.69
CA ILE A 174 -19.58 9.41 5.96
C ILE A 174 -20.96 9.69 5.34
N LEU A 175 -21.64 8.66 4.83
CA LEU A 175 -23.00 8.76 4.29
C LEU A 175 -24.04 9.13 5.37
N GLN A 176 -23.79 8.79 6.63
CA GLN A 176 -24.60 9.20 7.79
C GLN A 176 -24.24 10.62 8.29
N LYS A 177 -22.96 11.01 8.24
CA LYS A 177 -22.48 12.36 8.63
C LYS A 177 -22.73 13.44 7.56
N THR A 178 -23.51 13.17 6.51
CA THR A 178 -23.79 14.08 5.39
C THR A 178 -25.29 14.35 5.22
N PRO A 179 -25.71 15.52 4.69
CA PRO A 179 -27.13 15.89 4.59
C PRO A 179 -27.94 14.88 3.78
N GLU A 180 -29.13 14.50 4.25
CA GLU A 180 -29.99 13.57 3.51
C GLU A 180 -30.49 14.15 2.18
N SER A 181 -30.64 15.48 2.10
CA SER A 181 -31.13 16.20 0.92
C SER A 181 -30.17 16.25 -0.26
N ARG A 182 -28.97 15.66 -0.13
CA ARG A 182 -27.99 15.53 -1.21
C ARG A 182 -28.49 14.61 -2.33
N GLN A 183 -27.96 14.87 -3.52
CA GLN A 183 -27.89 13.89 -4.61
C GLN A 183 -26.73 12.91 -4.36
N THR A 184 -26.92 11.62 -4.62
CA THR A 184 -25.87 10.59 -4.50
C THR A 184 -25.64 9.83 -5.81
N ALA A 185 -24.38 9.75 -6.25
CA ALA A 185 -23.98 8.99 -7.43
C ALA A 185 -22.98 7.89 -7.05
N LEU A 186 -23.33 6.63 -7.35
CA LEU A 186 -22.50 5.46 -7.04
C LEU A 186 -21.96 4.86 -8.35
N PHE A 187 -20.64 4.85 -8.48
CA PHE A 187 -19.93 4.28 -9.62
C PHE A 187 -19.12 3.03 -9.19
N SER A 188 -19.38 1.91 -9.86
CA SER A 188 -18.80 0.61 -9.50
C SER A 188 -18.54 -0.23 -10.74
N ALA A 189 -17.51 -1.08 -10.73
CA ALA A 189 -17.32 -2.06 -11.81
C ALA A 189 -18.23 -3.29 -11.60
N THR A 190 -18.32 -3.77 -10.36
CA THR A 190 -19.13 -4.92 -9.96
C THR A 190 -20.18 -4.52 -8.92
N MET A 191 -21.18 -5.38 -8.69
CA MET A 191 -22.24 -5.14 -7.70
C MET A 191 -22.36 -6.27 -6.65
N PRO A 192 -21.39 -6.39 -5.72
CA PRO A 192 -21.50 -7.26 -4.54
C PRO A 192 -22.71 -6.92 -3.66
N SER A 193 -23.11 -7.84 -2.78
CA SER A 193 -24.24 -7.65 -1.87
C SER A 193 -24.09 -6.42 -0.96
N ALA A 194 -22.89 -6.11 -0.47
CA ALA A 194 -22.64 -4.91 0.33
C ALA A 194 -22.79 -3.60 -0.47
N ILE A 195 -22.35 -3.56 -1.74
CA ILE A 195 -22.54 -2.38 -2.60
C ILE A 195 -24.03 -2.21 -2.97
N LYS A 196 -24.75 -3.32 -3.18
CA LYS A 196 -26.22 -3.31 -3.33
C LYS A 196 -26.92 -2.80 -2.06
N ARG A 197 -26.46 -3.19 -0.85
CA ARG A 197 -26.95 -2.64 0.42
C ARG A 197 -26.79 -1.12 0.46
N ILE A 198 -25.59 -0.61 0.21
CA ILE A 198 -25.33 0.84 0.20
C ILE A 198 -26.23 1.55 -0.82
N ALA A 199 -26.38 1.01 -2.04
CA ALA A 199 -27.26 1.55 -3.05
C ALA A 199 -28.72 1.64 -2.56
N THR A 200 -29.28 0.56 -2.01
CA THR A 200 -30.67 0.52 -1.54
C THR A 200 -30.91 1.32 -0.25
N THR A 201 -29.89 1.52 0.59
CA THR A 201 -30.02 2.25 1.87
C THR A 201 -29.78 3.76 1.75
N TYR A 202 -28.90 4.22 0.85
CA TYR A 202 -28.44 5.62 0.84
C TYR A 202 -28.72 6.39 -0.46
N LEU A 203 -29.23 5.75 -1.52
CA LEU A 203 -29.64 6.43 -2.77
C LEU A 203 -31.17 6.51 -2.86
N ARG A 204 -31.68 7.55 -3.51
CA ARG A 204 -33.10 7.89 -3.60
C ARG A 204 -33.62 7.72 -5.03
N ASP A 205 -34.40 6.65 -5.24
CA ASP A 205 -34.93 6.24 -6.56
C ASP A 205 -33.86 6.27 -7.69
N PRO A 206 -32.72 5.56 -7.51
CA PRO A 206 -31.56 5.75 -8.38
C PRO A 206 -31.72 5.13 -9.77
N GLU A 207 -31.38 5.91 -10.78
CA GLU A 207 -31.34 5.46 -12.17
C GLU A 207 -30.18 4.48 -12.38
N LEU A 208 -30.51 3.23 -12.74
CA LEU A 208 -29.53 2.16 -12.95
C LEU A 208 -28.95 2.22 -14.37
N ILE A 209 -27.78 2.85 -14.51
CA ILE A 209 -27.05 2.97 -15.77
C ILE A 209 -25.99 1.86 -15.86
N THR A 210 -26.43 0.70 -16.35
CA THR A 210 -25.53 -0.41 -16.69
C THR A 210 -24.97 -0.22 -18.10
N VAL A 211 -23.78 0.35 -18.22
CA VAL A 211 -23.04 0.31 -19.49
C VAL A 211 -22.46 -1.08 -19.63
N ALA A 212 -23.19 -1.93 -20.38
CA ALA A 212 -22.70 -3.23 -20.79
C ALA A 212 -21.30 -3.08 -21.41
N ALA A 213 -20.36 -3.91 -20.97
CA ALA A 213 -18.99 -3.89 -21.47
C ALA A 213 -18.96 -4.26 -22.96
N LYS A 214 -19.07 -3.24 -23.83
CA LYS A 214 -18.42 -3.27 -25.14
C LYS A 214 -16.97 -3.64 -24.88
N THR A 215 -16.50 -4.66 -25.56
CA THR A 215 -15.13 -5.13 -25.44
C THR A 215 -14.21 -3.95 -25.82
N GLY A 216 -13.38 -3.51 -24.86
CA GLY A 216 -12.99 -2.09 -24.82
C GLY A 216 -11.87 -1.71 -23.85
N THR A 217 -11.08 -2.69 -23.43
CA THR A 217 -9.74 -2.50 -22.85
C THR A 217 -8.89 -3.73 -23.16
N ALA A 218 -9.43 -4.92 -22.93
CA ALA A 218 -8.77 -6.19 -23.26
C ALA A 218 -8.52 -6.38 -24.77
N ASP A 219 -9.33 -5.80 -25.67
CA ASP A 219 -9.19 -6.00 -27.13
C ASP A 219 -7.88 -5.43 -27.71
N ASN A 220 -7.35 -4.34 -27.12
CA ASN A 220 -6.06 -3.78 -27.47
C ASN A 220 -4.91 -4.35 -26.62
N ILE A 221 -5.19 -5.28 -25.69
CA ILE A 221 -4.20 -5.87 -24.79
C ILE A 221 -3.99 -7.34 -25.16
N ARG A 222 -2.89 -7.63 -25.87
CA ARG A 222 -2.49 -9.00 -26.19
C ARG A 222 -2.12 -9.72 -24.90
N GLN A 223 -2.87 -10.76 -24.56
CA GLN A 223 -2.68 -11.54 -23.34
C GLN A 223 -1.94 -12.84 -23.64
N ARG A 224 -0.83 -13.06 -22.91
CA ARG A 224 0.07 -14.21 -23.02
C ARG A 224 0.30 -14.83 -21.64
N TYR A 225 0.47 -16.16 -21.53
CA TYR A 225 0.81 -16.84 -20.27
C TYR A 225 1.99 -17.79 -20.41
N TRP A 226 2.88 -17.78 -19.43
CA TRP A 226 4.00 -18.72 -19.32
C TRP A 226 3.75 -19.73 -18.20
N LEU A 227 3.94 -21.02 -18.51
CA LEU A 227 3.89 -22.11 -17.54
C LEU A 227 5.22 -22.20 -16.78
N VAL A 228 5.19 -21.85 -15.49
CA VAL A 228 6.37 -21.89 -14.62
C VAL A 228 6.72 -23.35 -14.30
N SER A 229 7.66 -23.93 -15.03
CA SER A 229 8.13 -25.31 -14.84
C SER A 229 9.65 -25.44 -14.97
N GLY A 230 10.31 -25.94 -13.92
CA GLY A 230 11.75 -26.22 -13.86
C GLY A 230 12.65 -24.98 -13.76
N MET A 231 12.39 -23.98 -14.59
CA MET A 231 13.12 -22.70 -14.66
C MET A 231 12.64 -21.71 -13.59
N GLN A 232 13.54 -20.86 -13.08
CA GLN A 232 13.18 -19.83 -12.09
C GLN A 232 12.46 -18.66 -12.76
N LYS A 233 11.40 -18.13 -12.12
CA LYS A 233 10.63 -16.98 -12.63
C LYS A 233 11.50 -15.75 -12.98
N LEU A 234 12.53 -15.48 -12.17
CA LEU A 234 13.45 -14.35 -12.37
C LEU A 234 14.23 -14.48 -13.68
N GLU A 235 14.71 -15.68 -14.00
CA GLU A 235 15.46 -15.94 -15.24
C GLU A 235 14.54 -15.83 -16.47
N ALA A 236 13.30 -16.33 -16.36
CA ALA A 236 12.29 -16.21 -17.40
C ALA A 236 11.94 -14.74 -17.68
N LEU A 237 11.74 -13.96 -16.60
CA LEU A 237 11.54 -12.51 -16.68
C LEU A 237 12.71 -11.80 -17.38
N THR A 238 13.96 -12.11 -17.04
CA THR A 238 15.11 -11.43 -17.66
C THR A 238 15.23 -11.74 -19.16
N ARG A 239 14.89 -12.95 -19.61
CA ARG A 239 14.87 -13.25 -21.06
C ARG A 239 13.77 -12.50 -21.81
N ILE A 240 12.61 -12.30 -21.19
CA ILE A 240 11.52 -11.46 -21.74
C ILE A 240 11.99 -10.00 -21.84
N LEU A 241 12.57 -9.45 -20.78
CA LEU A 241 13.05 -8.07 -20.71
C LEU A 241 14.16 -7.74 -21.73
N GLU A 242 14.97 -8.72 -22.14
CA GLU A 242 16.04 -8.49 -23.11
C GLU A 242 15.58 -8.63 -24.57
N ALA A 243 14.63 -9.53 -24.82
CA ALA A 243 14.12 -9.85 -26.16
C ALA A 243 12.93 -8.97 -26.60
N GLU A 244 12.06 -8.55 -25.68
CA GLU A 244 10.88 -7.73 -25.99
C GLU A 244 11.18 -6.24 -25.78
N THR A 245 10.82 -5.41 -26.76
CA THR A 245 10.96 -3.95 -26.68
C THR A 245 9.77 -3.34 -25.95
N PHE A 246 10.02 -2.72 -24.80
CA PHE A 246 9.02 -2.00 -24.00
C PHE A 246 9.45 -0.55 -23.76
N ASP A 247 8.46 0.32 -23.52
CA ASP A 247 8.68 1.72 -23.12
C ASP A 247 8.69 1.81 -21.59
N GLY A 248 7.52 1.84 -20.95
CA GLY A 248 7.36 1.52 -19.52
C GLY A 248 6.76 0.13 -19.30
N MET A 249 7.11 -0.50 -18.18
CA MET A 249 6.59 -1.78 -17.71
C MET A 249 6.19 -1.74 -16.22
N ILE A 250 5.12 -2.45 -15.86
CA ILE A 250 4.77 -2.75 -14.46
C ILE A 250 4.76 -4.25 -14.18
N ILE A 251 5.38 -4.67 -13.08
CA ILE A 251 5.54 -6.07 -12.68
C ILE A 251 4.83 -6.30 -11.35
N PHE A 252 3.79 -7.13 -11.35
CA PHE A 252 2.99 -7.43 -10.15
C PHE A 252 3.54 -8.63 -9.36
N ALA A 253 3.97 -8.37 -8.13
CA ALA A 253 4.39 -9.37 -7.14
C ALA A 253 3.43 -9.40 -5.94
N ARG A 254 3.34 -10.54 -5.25
CA ARG A 254 2.32 -10.77 -4.21
C ARG A 254 2.61 -10.09 -2.86
N THR A 255 3.88 -9.91 -2.49
CA THR A 255 4.28 -9.43 -1.15
C THR A 255 5.17 -8.18 -1.25
N LYS A 256 5.18 -7.35 -0.20
CA LYS A 256 6.00 -6.13 -0.15
C LYS A 256 7.49 -6.44 -0.30
N LEU A 257 8.01 -7.35 0.54
CA LEU A 257 9.37 -7.90 0.43
C LEU A 257 9.66 -8.46 -0.97
N GLY A 258 8.70 -9.14 -1.59
CA GLY A 258 8.81 -9.65 -2.95
C GLY A 258 8.97 -8.56 -4.02
N THR A 259 8.40 -7.36 -3.82
CA THR A 259 8.65 -6.21 -4.72
C THR A 259 10.07 -5.67 -4.58
N GLU A 260 10.60 -5.60 -3.36
CA GLU A 260 11.93 -5.04 -3.06
C GLU A 260 13.05 -6.00 -3.46
N GLU A 261 12.90 -7.29 -3.16
CA GLU A 261 13.80 -8.34 -3.65
C GLU A 261 13.85 -8.35 -5.17
N LEU A 262 12.70 -8.32 -5.84
CA LEU A 262 12.64 -8.41 -7.30
C LEU A 262 13.18 -7.13 -7.98
N ALA A 263 12.88 -5.94 -7.44
CA ALA A 263 13.47 -4.69 -7.92
C ALA A 263 15.00 -4.70 -7.77
N SER A 264 15.52 -5.04 -6.58
CA SER A 264 16.97 -5.16 -6.33
C SER A 264 17.64 -6.20 -7.25
N LYS A 265 16.98 -7.35 -7.47
CA LYS A 265 17.48 -8.42 -8.37
C LYS A 265 17.45 -8.02 -9.85
N LEU A 266 16.62 -7.05 -10.24
CA LEU A 266 16.61 -6.45 -11.59
C LEU A 266 17.66 -5.34 -11.72
N GLN A 267 17.79 -4.45 -10.73
CA GLN A 267 18.84 -3.42 -10.66
C GLN A 267 20.25 -4.04 -10.75
N ALA A 268 20.50 -5.12 -10.00
CA ALA A 268 21.75 -5.88 -10.03
C ALA A 268 22.04 -6.58 -11.38
N ARG A 269 21.11 -6.50 -12.35
CA ARG A 269 21.27 -6.99 -13.72
C ARG A 269 21.27 -5.86 -14.76
N GLY A 270 21.32 -4.61 -14.33
CA GLY A 270 21.41 -3.43 -15.19
C GLY A 270 20.06 -2.83 -15.64
N PHE A 271 18.93 -3.32 -15.14
CA PHE A 271 17.61 -2.75 -15.47
C PHE A 271 17.28 -1.55 -14.58
N SER A 272 16.77 -0.46 -15.16
CA SER A 272 16.23 0.67 -14.38
C SER A 272 14.87 0.31 -13.77
N ALA A 273 14.93 -0.33 -12.62
CA ALA A 273 13.79 -0.86 -11.89
C ALA A 273 13.64 -0.23 -10.50
N ALA A 274 12.41 -0.10 -10.00
CA ALA A 274 12.14 0.28 -8.61
C ALA A 274 10.89 -0.42 -8.04
N ALA A 275 10.86 -0.61 -6.72
CA ALA A 275 9.71 -1.16 -6.02
C ALA A 275 8.65 -0.09 -5.71
N ILE A 276 7.38 -0.49 -5.65
CA ILE A 276 6.27 0.29 -5.13
C ILE A 276 5.35 -0.60 -4.28
N ASN A 277 5.32 -0.36 -2.98
CA ASN A 277 4.53 -1.16 -2.04
C ASN A 277 3.96 -0.29 -0.90
N GLY A 278 3.24 -0.92 0.03
CA GLY A 278 2.50 -0.22 1.09
C GLY A 278 3.34 0.39 2.22
N ASP A 279 4.64 0.07 2.32
CA ASP A 279 5.54 0.62 3.35
C ASP A 279 6.40 1.78 2.83
N ILE A 280 6.41 2.01 1.51
CA ILE A 280 7.11 3.16 0.91
C ILE A 280 6.40 4.47 1.28
N GLN A 281 7.16 5.41 1.83
CA GLN A 281 6.66 6.72 2.25
C GLN A 281 6.04 7.49 1.06
N GLN A 282 4.92 8.19 1.29
CA GLN A 282 4.14 8.82 0.21
C GLN A 282 4.96 9.74 -0.71
N GLN A 283 5.88 10.56 -0.16
CA GLN A 283 6.76 11.43 -0.98
C GLN A 283 7.71 10.62 -1.88
N GLN A 284 8.22 9.49 -1.40
CA GLN A 284 9.06 8.59 -2.20
C GLN A 284 8.22 7.91 -3.28
N ARG A 285 7.01 7.43 -2.94
CA ARG A 285 6.06 6.84 -3.87
C ARG A 285 5.70 7.79 -5.02
N GLU A 286 5.40 9.05 -4.71
CA GLU A 286 5.13 10.11 -5.68
C GLU A 286 6.36 10.39 -6.58
N ARG A 287 7.57 10.46 -6.01
CA ARG A 287 8.82 10.60 -6.79
C ARG A 287 9.06 9.40 -7.72
N THR A 288 8.86 8.16 -7.28
CA THR A 288 9.06 6.97 -8.11
C THR A 288 8.05 6.88 -9.26
N ILE A 289 6.78 7.26 -9.02
CA ILE A 289 5.78 7.39 -10.08
C ILE A 289 6.19 8.46 -11.10
N GLN A 290 6.70 9.62 -10.64
CA GLN A 290 7.17 10.66 -11.53
C GLN A 290 8.42 10.22 -12.32
N GLN A 291 9.36 9.50 -11.70
CA GLN A 291 10.53 8.95 -12.39
C GLN A 291 10.16 7.95 -13.50
N LEU A 292 9.09 7.16 -13.33
CA LEU A 292 8.53 6.30 -14.38
C LEU A 292 7.91 7.13 -15.53
N LYS A 293 7.17 8.21 -15.20
CA LYS A 293 6.62 9.15 -16.19
C LYS A 293 7.71 9.90 -16.96
N ASP A 294 8.80 10.27 -16.29
CA ASP A 294 9.91 11.08 -16.81
C ASP A 294 10.91 10.31 -17.71
N GLY A 295 10.78 8.99 -17.86
CA GLY A 295 11.77 8.17 -18.59
C GLY A 295 13.03 7.81 -17.78
N LYS A 296 13.03 7.98 -16.45
CA LYS A 296 14.19 7.72 -15.57
C LYS A 296 14.20 6.29 -15.01
N ILE A 297 13.02 5.70 -14.89
CA ILE A 297 12.78 4.31 -14.48
C ILE A 297 11.87 3.70 -15.53
N ASP A 298 12.14 2.46 -15.94
CA ASP A 298 11.39 1.77 -17.00
C ASP A 298 10.57 0.61 -16.45
N ILE A 299 10.96 0.06 -15.29
CA ILE A 299 10.28 -1.07 -14.64
C ILE A 299 9.81 -0.69 -13.24
N LEU A 300 8.51 -0.79 -12.99
CA LEU A 300 7.92 -0.60 -11.67
C LEU A 300 7.44 -1.93 -11.09
N VAL A 301 8.02 -2.39 -9.99
CA VAL A 301 7.65 -3.65 -9.33
C VAL A 301 6.65 -3.38 -8.20
N ALA A 302 5.40 -3.82 -8.36
CA ALA A 302 4.27 -3.37 -7.56
C ALA A 302 3.52 -4.49 -6.83
N THR A 303 2.90 -4.15 -5.69
CA THR A 303 1.75 -4.90 -5.15
C THR A 303 0.44 -4.33 -5.68
N ASP A 304 -0.65 -5.12 -5.64
CA ASP A 304 -1.98 -4.68 -6.07
C ASP A 304 -2.42 -3.35 -5.45
N VAL A 305 -2.26 -3.20 -4.13
CA VAL A 305 -2.64 -1.99 -3.38
C VAL A 305 -1.83 -0.77 -3.84
N ALA A 306 -0.56 -0.96 -4.19
CA ALA A 306 0.35 0.13 -4.54
C ALA A 306 0.25 0.58 -6.01
N ALA A 307 -0.31 -0.24 -6.90
CA ALA A 307 -0.60 0.12 -8.30
C ALA A 307 -2.06 0.53 -8.57
N ARG A 308 -2.98 0.35 -7.62
CA ARG A 308 -4.33 0.94 -7.72
C ARG A 308 -4.24 2.45 -7.81
N GLY A 309 -5.10 3.03 -8.65
CA GLY A 309 -4.99 4.44 -9.01
C GLY A 309 -3.72 4.82 -9.78
N LEU A 310 -2.83 3.90 -10.20
CA LEU A 310 -1.70 4.29 -11.05
C LEU A 310 -2.20 4.64 -12.46
N ASP A 311 -1.88 5.85 -12.92
CA ASP A 311 -2.10 6.32 -14.29
C ASP A 311 -0.79 6.88 -14.87
N VAL A 312 -0.26 6.13 -15.84
CA VAL A 312 1.00 6.40 -16.55
C VAL A 312 0.83 5.83 -17.96
N GLU A 313 0.62 6.71 -18.95
CA GLU A 313 0.40 6.32 -20.35
C GLU A 313 1.57 5.53 -20.96
N ARG A 314 2.77 5.72 -20.42
CA ARG A 314 4.02 5.04 -20.80
C ARG A 314 3.99 3.51 -20.59
N ILE A 315 3.08 2.98 -19.77
CA ILE A 315 3.03 1.54 -19.45
C ILE A 315 2.54 0.74 -20.68
N SER A 316 3.51 0.24 -21.44
CA SER A 316 3.34 -0.62 -22.61
C SER A 316 3.14 -2.11 -22.25
N HIS A 317 3.73 -2.54 -21.12
CA HIS A 317 3.77 -3.95 -20.71
C HIS A 317 3.33 -4.14 -19.25
N VAL A 318 2.56 -5.19 -18.98
CA VAL A 318 2.16 -5.65 -17.64
C VAL A 318 2.59 -7.10 -17.45
N ILE A 319 3.47 -7.37 -16.48
CA ILE A 319 3.87 -8.73 -16.12
C ILE A 319 3.25 -9.10 -14.77
N ASN A 320 2.38 -10.10 -14.76
CA ASN A 320 1.91 -10.75 -13.54
C ASN A 320 2.95 -11.80 -13.12
N TYR A 321 4.00 -11.35 -12.42
CA TYR A 321 5.08 -12.24 -11.93
C TYR A 321 4.53 -13.25 -10.92
N ASP A 322 3.62 -12.81 -10.04
CA ASP A 322 2.73 -13.69 -9.30
C ASP A 322 1.30 -13.58 -9.82
N VAL A 323 0.66 -14.73 -10.06
CA VAL A 323 -0.77 -14.80 -10.36
C VAL A 323 -1.59 -14.04 -9.30
N PRO A 324 -2.60 -13.23 -9.69
CA PRO A 324 -3.50 -12.59 -8.74
C PRO A 324 -4.30 -13.62 -7.93
N HIS A 325 -5.07 -13.14 -6.95
CA HIS A 325 -5.92 -14.02 -6.14
C HIS A 325 -7.25 -14.39 -6.84
N ASP A 326 -7.69 -13.55 -7.78
CA ASP A 326 -8.99 -13.62 -8.43
C ASP A 326 -8.97 -12.97 -9.85
N PRO A 327 -10.02 -13.17 -10.68
CA PRO A 327 -10.11 -12.59 -12.03
C PRO A 327 -10.35 -11.07 -12.12
N GLU A 328 -10.94 -10.44 -11.10
CA GLU A 328 -11.20 -8.99 -11.10
C GLU A 328 -9.87 -8.25 -10.93
N SER A 329 -9.05 -8.69 -9.97
CA SER A 329 -7.68 -8.23 -9.78
C SER A 329 -6.83 -8.38 -11.04
N TYR A 330 -6.93 -9.50 -11.78
CA TYR A 330 -6.24 -9.65 -13.07
C TYR A 330 -6.62 -8.52 -14.05
N THR A 331 -7.92 -8.25 -14.18
CA THR A 331 -8.45 -7.21 -15.07
C THR A 331 -7.93 -5.82 -14.67
N HIS A 332 -7.89 -5.51 -13.37
CA HIS A 332 -7.42 -4.22 -12.85
C HIS A 332 -5.90 -4.02 -12.95
N ARG A 333 -5.13 -5.11 -12.99
CA ARG A 333 -3.69 -5.13 -13.30
C ARG A 333 -3.42 -4.91 -14.78
N ILE A 334 -4.04 -5.67 -15.69
CA ILE A 334 -3.79 -5.50 -17.13
C ILE A 334 -4.28 -4.14 -17.64
N GLY A 335 -5.35 -3.59 -17.05
CA GLY A 335 -5.80 -2.22 -17.29
C GLY A 335 -4.83 -1.10 -16.84
N ARG A 336 -3.58 -1.41 -16.46
CA ARG A 336 -2.49 -0.42 -16.40
C ARG A 336 -1.86 -0.15 -17.77
N THR A 337 -1.95 -1.07 -18.73
CA THR A 337 -1.59 -0.85 -20.14
C THR A 337 -2.84 -0.71 -21.04
N GLY A 338 -2.67 -0.59 -22.36
CA GLY A 338 -3.76 -0.44 -23.34
C GLY A 338 -4.53 0.89 -23.26
N ARG A 339 -3.93 1.92 -22.64
CA ARG A 339 -4.62 3.19 -22.34
C ARG A 339 -4.63 4.15 -23.54
N ALA A 340 -5.69 4.96 -23.61
CA ALA A 340 -5.94 5.94 -24.67
C ALA A 340 -5.85 5.34 -26.10
N GLY A 341 -6.34 4.11 -26.28
CA GLY A 341 -6.36 3.42 -27.57
C GLY A 341 -5.03 2.78 -28.01
N ARG A 342 -3.94 2.97 -27.26
CA ARG A 342 -2.66 2.28 -27.53
C ARG A 342 -2.81 0.77 -27.38
N SER A 343 -1.97 0.00 -28.08
CA SER A 343 -1.79 -1.43 -27.83
C SER A 343 -1.03 -1.67 -26.52
N GLY A 344 -1.31 -2.78 -25.84
CA GLY A 344 -0.57 -3.23 -24.67
C GLY A 344 -0.26 -4.71 -24.69
N GLU A 345 0.75 -5.12 -23.93
CA GLU A 345 1.17 -6.52 -23.75
C GLU A 345 0.97 -6.94 -22.29
N ALA A 346 0.30 -8.07 -22.06
CA ALA A 346 0.01 -8.59 -20.73
C ALA A 346 0.47 -10.04 -20.57
N ILE A 347 1.53 -10.24 -19.79
CA ILE A 347 2.15 -11.55 -19.56
C ILE A 347 1.74 -12.08 -18.18
N LEU A 348 1.37 -13.36 -18.10
CA LEU A 348 0.98 -14.04 -16.86
C LEU A 348 1.88 -15.23 -16.55
N PHE A 349 2.62 -15.18 -15.44
CA PHE A 349 3.36 -16.34 -14.94
C PHE A 349 2.45 -17.20 -14.07
N ILE A 350 2.29 -18.48 -14.43
CA ILE A 350 1.36 -19.38 -13.75
C ILE A 350 1.97 -20.77 -13.51
N ALA A 351 1.86 -21.27 -12.27
CA ALA A 351 2.33 -22.63 -11.96
C ALA A 351 1.31 -23.68 -12.44
N PRO A 352 1.72 -24.94 -12.71
CA PRO A 352 0.82 -26.01 -13.16
C PRO A 352 -0.41 -26.22 -12.26
N ARG A 353 -0.26 -26.02 -10.94
CA ARG A 353 -1.35 -26.10 -9.94
C ARG A 353 -2.41 -24.98 -10.06
N GLU A 354 -2.06 -23.85 -10.67
CA GLU A 354 -2.91 -22.65 -10.79
C GLU A 354 -3.74 -22.65 -12.09
N ARG A 355 -3.64 -23.69 -12.94
CA ARG A 355 -4.38 -23.82 -14.22
C ARG A 355 -5.90 -23.64 -14.13
N ASN A 356 -6.53 -23.89 -12.98
CA ASN A 356 -7.97 -23.63 -12.80
C ASN A 356 -8.29 -22.13 -12.70
N LEU A 357 -7.35 -21.32 -12.20
CA LEU A 357 -7.48 -19.86 -12.12
C LEU A 357 -7.27 -19.21 -13.50
N LEU A 358 -6.41 -19.76 -14.36
CA LEU A 358 -6.34 -19.36 -15.78
C LEU A 358 -7.72 -19.44 -16.44
N LYS A 359 -8.37 -20.59 -16.33
CA LYS A 359 -9.74 -20.81 -16.86
C LYS A 359 -10.80 -19.93 -16.19
N ALA A 360 -10.55 -19.38 -15.00
CA ALA A 360 -11.45 -18.40 -14.37
C ALA A 360 -11.21 -17.00 -14.96
N ILE A 361 -9.95 -16.63 -15.19
CA ILE A 361 -9.54 -15.40 -15.85
C ILE A 361 -10.08 -15.35 -17.29
N GLU A 362 -9.83 -16.39 -18.11
CA GLU A 362 -10.30 -16.46 -19.51
C GLU A 362 -11.83 -16.32 -19.66
N ARG A 363 -12.60 -16.81 -18.68
CA ARG A 363 -14.06 -16.64 -18.65
C ARG A 363 -14.48 -15.23 -18.25
N ALA A 364 -13.69 -14.54 -17.41
CA ALA A 364 -13.95 -13.18 -16.96
C ALA A 364 -13.58 -12.15 -18.03
N THR A 365 -12.42 -12.31 -18.67
CA THR A 365 -11.98 -11.48 -19.82
C THR A 365 -12.75 -11.81 -21.10
N ARG A 366 -13.34 -13.02 -21.18
CA ARG A 366 -13.99 -13.60 -22.37
C ARG A 366 -13.05 -13.79 -23.56
N GLN A 367 -11.75 -13.79 -23.31
CA GLN A 367 -10.70 -13.97 -24.32
C GLN A 367 -9.77 -15.12 -23.90
N PRO A 368 -9.36 -16.00 -24.84
CA PRO A 368 -8.34 -17.01 -24.55
C PRO A 368 -6.99 -16.33 -24.33
N ILE A 369 -6.24 -16.74 -23.30
CA ILE A 369 -4.89 -16.21 -23.08
C ILE A 369 -3.92 -17.12 -23.85
N SER A 370 -3.15 -16.54 -24.77
CA SER A 370 -2.24 -17.30 -25.63
C SER A 370 -1.00 -17.80 -24.87
N VAL A 371 -0.36 -18.88 -25.33
CA VAL A 371 0.86 -19.39 -24.67
C VAL A 371 2.04 -18.47 -25.01
N LEU A 372 2.84 -18.12 -23.99
CA LEU A 372 4.16 -17.54 -24.16
C LEU A 372 5.21 -18.65 -24.25
N GLU A 373 5.79 -18.82 -25.43
CA GLU A 373 7.08 -19.49 -25.57
C GLU A 373 8.18 -18.53 -25.12
N LEU A 374 9.07 -18.98 -24.23
CA LEU A 374 10.18 -18.12 -23.78
C LEU A 374 11.25 -18.01 -24.87
N PRO A 375 11.85 -16.83 -25.06
CA PRO A 375 13.07 -16.68 -25.84
C PRO A 375 14.15 -17.70 -25.42
N THR A 376 14.72 -18.38 -26.40
CA THR A 376 15.86 -19.28 -26.19
C THR A 376 17.10 -18.46 -25.80
N VAL A 377 18.07 -19.11 -25.16
CA VAL A 377 19.36 -18.46 -24.83
C VAL A 377 20.02 -17.91 -26.11
N ASP A 378 19.90 -18.64 -27.22
CA ASP A 378 20.40 -18.22 -28.54
C ASP A 378 19.65 -16.98 -29.06
N ALA A 379 18.31 -16.97 -29.06
CA ALA A 379 17.55 -15.81 -29.53
C ALA A 379 17.82 -14.53 -28.71
N VAL A 380 18.02 -14.66 -27.39
CA VAL A 380 18.44 -13.54 -26.54
C VAL A 380 19.85 -13.07 -26.90
N ASN A 381 20.78 -14.01 -27.14
CA ASN A 381 22.13 -13.68 -27.60
C ASN A 381 22.13 -12.98 -28.97
N ASP A 382 21.29 -13.42 -29.92
CA ASP A 382 21.15 -12.81 -31.24
C ASP A 382 20.62 -11.37 -31.16
N VAL A 383 19.65 -11.10 -30.28
CA VAL A 383 19.16 -9.73 -29.99
C VAL A 383 20.26 -8.88 -29.37
N ARG A 384 21.05 -9.41 -28.42
CA ARG A 384 22.21 -8.71 -27.83
C ARG A 384 23.28 -8.40 -28.87
N ILE A 385 23.62 -9.35 -29.73
CA ILE A 385 24.59 -9.18 -30.83
C ILE A 385 24.08 -8.11 -31.82
N SER A 386 22.79 -8.10 -32.11
CA SER A 386 22.17 -7.13 -33.03
C SER A 386 22.22 -5.71 -32.45
N LYS A 387 21.76 -5.50 -31.21
CA LYS A 387 21.85 -4.22 -30.50
C LYS A 387 23.31 -3.72 -30.38
N PHE A 388 24.26 -4.62 -30.15
CA PHE A 388 25.69 -4.26 -30.09
C PHE A 388 26.26 -3.81 -31.46
N LYS A 389 25.87 -4.47 -32.56
CA LYS A 389 26.23 -4.05 -33.93
C LYS A 389 25.60 -2.70 -34.29
N GLU A 390 24.37 -2.47 -33.85
CA GLU A 390 23.63 -1.22 -34.06
C GLU A 390 24.30 -0.05 -33.34
N GLN A 391 24.67 -0.23 -32.06
CA GLN A 391 25.47 0.75 -31.32
C GLN A 391 26.82 1.08 -31.98
N ILE A 392 27.50 0.08 -32.58
CA ILE A 392 28.73 0.31 -33.34
C ILE A 392 28.44 1.15 -34.60
N ALA A 393 27.36 0.86 -35.32
CA ALA A 393 26.97 1.61 -36.51
C ALA A 393 26.56 3.06 -36.18
N GLU A 394 25.82 3.29 -35.09
CA GLU A 394 25.51 4.63 -34.58
C GLU A 394 26.78 5.39 -34.18
N THR A 395 27.71 4.74 -33.47
CA THR A 395 28.99 5.37 -33.08
C THR A 395 29.83 5.77 -34.31
N ILE A 396 29.84 4.94 -35.35
CA ILE A 396 30.52 5.26 -36.62
C ILE A 396 29.81 6.42 -37.35
N ALA A 397 28.47 6.43 -37.36
CA ALA A 397 27.70 7.50 -37.99
C ALA A 397 27.79 8.86 -37.26
N ALA A 398 28.11 8.87 -35.96
CA ALA A 398 28.33 10.08 -35.18
C ALA A 398 29.65 10.80 -35.51
N GLY A 399 30.65 10.09 -36.05
CA GLY A 399 31.96 10.64 -36.39
C GLY A 399 32.83 10.98 -35.17
N GLY A 400 33.90 11.75 -35.38
CA GLY A 400 34.86 12.11 -34.32
C GLY A 400 35.83 10.98 -33.94
N LEU A 401 35.99 9.99 -34.84
CA LEU A 401 36.80 8.79 -34.60
C LEU A 401 38.27 8.96 -35.01
N GLU A 402 38.65 10.08 -35.62
CA GLU A 402 39.95 10.28 -36.28
C GLU A 402 41.14 10.18 -35.31
N VAL A 403 40.96 10.66 -34.07
CA VAL A 403 41.95 10.53 -32.99
C VAL A 403 42.09 9.07 -32.54
N PHE A 404 40.97 8.34 -32.45
CA PHE A 404 40.97 6.92 -32.06
C PHE A 404 41.55 6.02 -33.16
N HIS A 405 41.28 6.31 -34.44
CA HIS A 405 41.95 5.66 -35.57
C HIS A 405 43.46 5.82 -35.49
N SER A 406 43.94 7.05 -35.29
CA SER A 406 45.38 7.35 -35.19
C SER A 406 46.07 6.56 -34.07
N LEU A 407 45.44 6.47 -32.90
CA LEU A 407 45.94 5.71 -31.74
C LEU A 407 45.93 4.19 -31.97
N ILE A 408 44.90 3.66 -32.66
CA ILE A 408 44.83 2.23 -33.00
C ILE A 408 45.89 1.86 -34.05
N GLU A 409 46.08 2.70 -35.08
CA GLU A 409 47.12 2.52 -36.10
C GLU A 409 48.53 2.62 -35.52
N GLU A 410 48.76 3.46 -34.49
CA GLU A 410 50.02 3.53 -33.75
C GLU A 410 50.26 2.24 -32.95
N TYR A 411 49.27 1.78 -32.17
CA TYR A 411 49.35 0.54 -31.39
C TYR A 411 49.54 -0.72 -32.26
N GLU A 412 48.84 -0.81 -33.39
CA GLU A 412 49.00 -1.90 -34.38
C GLU A 412 50.42 -1.96 -34.93
N ARG A 413 51.05 -0.81 -35.19
CA ARG A 413 52.45 -0.72 -35.66
C ARG A 413 53.48 -0.99 -34.56
N GLU A 414 53.26 -0.52 -33.33
CA GLU A 414 54.21 -0.72 -32.22
C GLU A 414 54.23 -2.18 -31.74
N HIS A 415 53.06 -2.81 -31.62
CA HIS A 415 52.93 -4.15 -31.04
C HIS A 415 52.71 -5.27 -32.07
N ASN A 416 52.51 -4.94 -33.36
CA ASN A 416 52.25 -5.91 -34.43
C ASN A 416 51.03 -6.82 -34.11
N VAL A 417 49.96 -6.22 -33.57
CA VAL A 417 48.69 -6.87 -33.24
C VAL A 417 47.60 -6.35 -34.18
N PRO A 418 46.86 -7.22 -34.90
CA PRO A 418 45.87 -6.76 -35.88
C PRO A 418 44.76 -5.91 -35.27
N ALA A 419 44.31 -4.87 -36.01
CA ALA A 419 43.24 -3.97 -35.60
C ALA A 419 41.94 -4.67 -35.16
N VAL A 420 41.64 -5.86 -35.69
CA VAL A 420 40.49 -6.69 -35.29
C VAL A 420 40.63 -7.23 -33.85
N GLU A 421 41.85 -7.58 -33.43
CA GLU A 421 42.14 -8.07 -32.08
C GLU A 421 42.19 -6.91 -31.08
N ILE A 422 42.74 -5.76 -31.49
CA ILE A 422 42.64 -4.49 -30.73
C ILE A 422 41.17 -4.11 -30.53
N ALA A 423 40.35 -4.14 -31.58
CA ALA A 423 38.92 -3.85 -31.50
C ALA A 423 38.17 -4.85 -30.60
N ALA A 424 38.53 -6.14 -30.62
CA ALA A 424 37.96 -7.14 -29.72
C ALA A 424 38.35 -6.89 -28.25
N ALA A 425 39.58 -6.46 -27.99
CA ALA A 425 40.04 -6.07 -26.66
C ALA A 425 39.30 -4.81 -26.15
N LEU A 426 39.18 -3.77 -26.99
CA LEU A 426 38.43 -2.54 -26.67
C LEU A 426 36.94 -2.82 -26.44
N ALA A 427 36.31 -3.66 -27.27
CA ALA A 427 34.91 -4.10 -27.11
C ALA A 427 34.68 -4.88 -25.80
N LYS A 428 35.68 -5.65 -25.35
CA LYS A 428 35.65 -6.33 -24.06
C LYS A 428 35.81 -5.35 -22.90
N LEU A 429 36.77 -4.42 -22.97
CA LEU A 429 36.99 -3.38 -21.95
C LEU A 429 35.76 -2.48 -21.78
N ALA A 430 35.17 -2.00 -22.89
CA ALA A 430 34.02 -1.11 -22.88
C ALA A 430 32.74 -1.73 -22.27
N ARG A 431 32.65 -3.06 -22.18
CA ARG A 431 31.51 -3.77 -21.56
C ARG A 431 31.80 -4.33 -20.16
N GLY A 432 33.04 -4.19 -19.67
CA GLY A 432 33.46 -4.65 -18.34
C GLY A 432 33.17 -6.14 -18.08
N ASP A 433 32.82 -6.47 -16.85
CA ASP A 433 32.55 -7.85 -16.41
C ASP A 433 31.22 -8.45 -16.91
N VAL A 434 30.39 -7.69 -17.64
CA VAL A 434 29.09 -8.16 -18.13
C VAL A 434 29.29 -8.95 -19.43
N PRO A 435 29.14 -10.29 -19.47
CA PRO A 435 29.38 -11.07 -20.68
C PRO A 435 28.40 -10.69 -21.80
N LEU A 436 28.87 -10.73 -23.05
CA LEU A 436 28.02 -10.47 -24.22
C LEU A 436 26.98 -11.59 -24.37
N LEU A 437 27.44 -12.83 -24.33
CA LEU A 437 26.62 -14.02 -24.47
C LEU A 437 26.22 -14.57 -23.09
N ILE A 438 24.97 -14.99 -22.96
CA ILE A 438 24.50 -15.82 -21.85
C ILE A 438 25.08 -17.23 -22.05
N ASP A 439 25.85 -17.69 -21.07
CA ASP A 439 26.53 -18.98 -21.07
C ASP A 439 25.54 -20.13 -20.79
N LYS A 440 25.40 -21.06 -21.74
CA LYS A 440 24.44 -22.18 -21.66
C LYS A 440 24.73 -23.16 -20.52
N ASN A 441 25.98 -23.24 -20.06
CA ASN A 441 26.44 -24.28 -19.14
C ASN A 441 26.78 -23.80 -17.73
N LYS A 442 26.69 -22.48 -17.46
CA LYS A 442 26.76 -21.97 -16.08
C LYS A 442 25.38 -22.09 -15.42
N PRO A 443 25.16 -22.99 -14.43
CA PRO A 443 23.99 -22.85 -13.58
C PRO A 443 24.06 -21.49 -12.88
N ALA A 444 22.91 -20.82 -12.73
CA ALA A 444 22.83 -19.60 -11.94
C ALA A 444 23.46 -19.85 -10.54
N PRO A 445 24.25 -18.90 -10.00
CA PRO A 445 24.92 -19.07 -8.72
C PRO A 445 23.96 -19.60 -7.66
N ARG A 446 24.25 -20.80 -7.14
CA ARG A 446 23.51 -21.35 -6.01
C ARG A 446 23.88 -20.57 -4.76
N GLU A 447 23.12 -19.51 -4.48
CA GLU A 447 23.12 -18.87 -3.16
C GLU A 447 22.88 -19.95 -2.10
N SER A 448 23.95 -20.29 -1.37
CA SER A 448 24.00 -21.43 -0.47
C SER A 448 23.36 -21.09 0.88
N TRP A 449 22.04 -20.98 0.87
CA TRP A 449 21.27 -20.96 2.11
C TRP A 449 21.32 -22.33 2.80
N GLY A 450 21.43 -22.31 4.13
CA GLY A 450 21.95 -23.42 4.93
C GLY A 450 21.28 -24.77 4.69
N SER A 451 22.10 -25.81 4.57
CA SER A 451 21.63 -27.19 4.43
C SER A 451 21.28 -27.79 5.78
N ASP A 452 20.02 -28.17 5.96
CA ASP A 452 19.65 -29.29 6.83
C ASP A 452 18.77 -30.28 6.08
N LYS A 453 19.33 -31.45 5.80
CA LYS A 453 18.66 -32.62 5.24
C LYS A 453 19.28 -33.87 5.86
N PRO A 454 18.57 -34.58 6.75
CA PRO A 454 18.91 -35.96 7.09
C PRO A 454 18.84 -36.86 5.84
N VAL A 455 19.71 -37.86 5.76
CA VAL A 455 19.84 -38.77 4.62
C VAL A 455 19.65 -40.23 5.07
N SER A 456 18.85 -40.97 4.29
CA SER A 456 18.73 -42.44 4.27
C SER A 456 17.96 -43.14 5.42
N GLY A 457 17.16 -44.16 5.05
CA GLY A 457 16.52 -45.11 5.97
C GLY A 457 15.48 -46.01 5.29
N GLY A 458 15.90 -47.17 4.75
CA GLY A 458 15.03 -48.16 4.08
C GLY A 458 14.64 -47.77 2.64
N ARG A 459 15.00 -48.45 1.55
CA ARG A 459 15.10 -49.90 1.22
C ARG A 459 13.76 -50.64 1.30
N PHE A 460 13.10 -50.76 0.15
CA PHE A 460 12.45 -52.00 -0.31
C PHE A 460 12.72 -52.17 -1.81
N GLU A 461 12.47 -53.38 -2.34
CA GLU A 461 13.26 -53.94 -3.44
C GLU A 461 12.55 -53.96 -4.82
N ARG A 462 13.25 -54.53 -5.80
CA ARG A 462 13.06 -54.34 -7.24
C ARG A 462 12.68 -55.65 -7.93
N ALA A 463 11.44 -55.73 -8.43
CA ALA A 463 10.93 -56.78 -9.31
C ALA A 463 9.67 -56.26 -10.03
N GLU A 464 9.42 -56.44 -11.34
CA GLU A 464 10.23 -56.98 -12.44
C GLU A 464 10.08 -56.07 -13.70
N ARG A 465 10.51 -56.54 -14.88
CA ARG A 465 10.47 -55.87 -16.19
C ARG A 465 9.61 -56.70 -17.16
N PHE A 466 9.29 -56.11 -18.32
CA PHE A 466 8.67 -56.71 -19.51
C PHE A 466 7.12 -56.81 -19.41
N GLU A 467 6.34 -56.72 -20.50
CA GLU A 467 6.72 -56.51 -21.91
C GLU A 467 5.83 -55.47 -22.65
N ARG A 468 5.89 -55.46 -23.99
CA ARG A 468 5.31 -54.50 -24.93
C ARG A 468 4.16 -55.18 -25.72
N ASN A 469 3.36 -54.35 -26.42
CA ASN A 469 2.17 -54.69 -27.22
C ASN A 469 0.92 -54.97 -26.36
N GLU A 470 -0.32 -54.77 -26.84
CA GLU A 470 -0.74 -54.43 -28.21
C GLU A 470 -1.89 -53.41 -28.23
N ARG A 471 -2.16 -52.77 -29.38
CA ARG A 471 -3.22 -51.78 -29.57
C ARG A 471 -4.12 -52.16 -30.75
N PRO A 472 -5.42 -52.40 -30.51
CA PRO A 472 -6.44 -52.29 -31.55
C PRO A 472 -7.38 -51.10 -31.29
N GLU A 473 -7.81 -50.45 -32.36
CA GLU A 473 -8.99 -49.60 -32.37
C GLU A 473 -10.15 -50.40 -32.98
N ARG A 474 -11.36 -50.35 -32.39
CA ARG A 474 -12.54 -49.82 -33.10
C ARG A 474 -13.75 -49.61 -32.19
N SER A 475 -14.71 -48.88 -32.74
CA SER A 475 -16.05 -48.59 -32.23
C SER A 475 -16.92 -49.83 -31.99
N GLU A 476 -17.85 -49.74 -31.03
CA GLU A 476 -19.28 -49.60 -31.40
C GLU A 476 -20.14 -48.94 -30.32
N ARG A 477 -21.41 -48.67 -30.66
CA ARG A 477 -22.38 -47.85 -29.92
C ARG A 477 -23.50 -48.74 -29.37
N PHE A 478 -23.78 -48.67 -28.08
CA PHE A 478 -25.08 -49.06 -27.52
C PHE A 478 -25.53 -48.12 -26.39
N GLU A 479 -26.79 -48.27 -25.96
CA GLU A 479 -27.59 -47.18 -25.40
C GLU A 479 -27.70 -47.15 -23.86
N ARG A 480 -28.44 -46.14 -23.40
CA ARG A 480 -28.80 -45.75 -22.02
C ARG A 480 -29.36 -46.92 -21.18
N PRO A 481 -29.24 -46.84 -19.84
CA PRO A 481 -30.39 -46.25 -19.12
C PRO A 481 -30.01 -45.23 -18.02
N GLU A 482 -31.02 -44.47 -17.57
CA GLU A 482 -30.93 -43.55 -16.43
C GLU A 482 -31.01 -44.30 -15.10
N ARG A 483 -30.32 -43.84 -14.04
CA ARG A 483 -30.73 -44.18 -12.67
C ARG A 483 -30.25 -43.21 -11.58
N ALA A 484 -31.23 -42.81 -10.76
CA ALA A 484 -31.17 -42.35 -9.37
C ALA A 484 -30.45 -41.04 -9.00
N GLU A 485 -31.12 -40.32 -8.11
CA GLU A 485 -30.64 -39.18 -7.35
C GLU A 485 -29.51 -39.59 -6.40
N ARG A 486 -28.58 -38.67 -6.10
CA ARG A 486 -27.50 -38.94 -5.14
C ARG A 486 -27.83 -38.35 -3.78
N SER A 487 -28.06 -39.24 -2.83
CA SER A 487 -28.37 -38.93 -1.43
C SER A 487 -27.21 -38.28 -0.66
N GLU A 488 -27.53 -37.84 0.56
CA GLU A 488 -26.71 -37.02 1.45
C GLU A 488 -25.31 -37.59 1.70
N ARG A 489 -24.32 -36.71 1.80
CA ARG A 489 -22.93 -37.10 1.98
C ARG A 489 -22.62 -37.26 3.47
N SER A 490 -22.44 -38.51 3.90
CA SER A 490 -22.09 -38.88 5.27
C SER A 490 -20.91 -38.08 5.82
N ALA A 491 -20.94 -37.75 7.11
CA ALA A 491 -19.86 -37.06 7.79
C ALA A 491 -18.52 -37.81 7.68
N ALA A 492 -17.42 -37.06 7.62
CA ALA A 492 -16.08 -37.63 7.60
C ALA A 492 -15.78 -38.38 8.91
N PRO A 493 -14.96 -39.45 8.89
CA PRO A 493 -14.56 -40.15 10.11
C PRO A 493 -13.76 -39.19 11.02
N ARG A 494 -14.16 -39.14 12.29
CA ARG A 494 -13.42 -38.41 13.33
C ARG A 494 -12.00 -38.95 13.43
N LYS A 495 -11.01 -38.06 13.56
CA LYS A 495 -9.63 -38.46 13.89
C LYS A 495 -9.61 -39.07 15.30
N GLU A 496 -9.32 -40.35 15.37
CA GLU A 496 -9.01 -41.02 16.63
C GLU A 496 -7.63 -40.56 17.13
N ARG A 497 -7.53 -40.22 18.42
CA ARG A 497 -6.30 -39.66 19.01
C ARG A 497 -5.24 -40.76 19.17
N VAL A 498 -4.08 -40.57 18.54
CA VAL A 498 -2.90 -41.41 18.77
C VAL A 498 -2.00 -40.70 19.79
N PRO A 499 -1.99 -41.11 21.08
CA PRO A 499 -1.12 -40.49 22.07
C PRO A 499 0.36 -40.70 21.71
N ARG A 500 1.15 -39.64 21.87
CA ARG A 500 2.59 -39.60 21.61
C ARG A 500 3.27 -38.87 22.76
N ALA A 501 4.53 -39.20 23.02
CA ALA A 501 5.33 -38.44 23.97
C ALA A 501 5.69 -37.05 23.39
N PRO A 502 5.76 -35.99 24.21
CA PRO A 502 6.27 -34.69 23.80
C PRO A 502 7.78 -34.75 23.52
N ASP A 503 8.29 -33.75 22.81
CA ASP A 503 9.74 -33.59 22.56
C ASP A 503 10.49 -33.19 23.85
N GLU A 504 11.80 -33.47 23.92
CA GLU A 504 12.58 -33.29 25.16
C GLU A 504 12.49 -31.88 25.75
N GLY A 505 12.08 -31.78 27.02
CA GLY A 505 11.88 -30.52 27.74
C GLY A 505 10.51 -29.86 27.54
N MET A 506 9.62 -30.47 26.76
CA MET A 506 8.24 -30.02 26.57
C MET A 506 7.20 -30.97 27.23
N GLN A 507 6.02 -30.41 27.46
CA GLN A 507 4.83 -31.05 28.02
C GLN A 507 3.66 -30.69 27.12
N THR A 508 2.84 -31.67 26.80
CA THR A 508 1.60 -31.45 26.05
C THR A 508 0.53 -30.86 26.97
N PHE A 509 -0.07 -29.78 26.52
CA PHE A 509 -1.23 -29.13 27.13
C PHE A 509 -2.44 -29.23 26.21
N ARG A 510 -3.63 -29.32 26.80
CA ARG A 510 -4.91 -29.30 26.09
C ARG A 510 -5.54 -27.91 26.22
N ILE A 511 -6.22 -27.47 25.17
CA ILE A 511 -7.00 -26.22 25.12
C ILE A 511 -8.39 -26.49 24.55
N GLU A 512 -9.42 -25.89 25.13
CA GLU A 512 -10.83 -26.11 24.73
C GLU A 512 -11.25 -25.24 23.53
N VAL A 513 -10.40 -25.23 22.50
CA VAL A 513 -10.60 -24.54 21.23
C VAL A 513 -10.19 -25.46 20.08
N GLY A 514 -11.16 -25.93 19.29
CA GLY A 514 -10.97 -26.81 18.13
C GLY A 514 -11.52 -26.27 16.80
N HIS A 515 -11.51 -27.08 15.75
CA HIS A 515 -11.99 -26.73 14.40
C HIS A 515 -13.45 -26.22 14.36
N ALA A 516 -14.32 -26.68 15.26
CA ALA A 516 -15.70 -26.18 15.40
C ALA A 516 -15.75 -24.68 15.75
N HIS A 517 -14.69 -24.16 16.39
CA HIS A 517 -14.50 -22.76 16.77
C HIS A 517 -13.78 -21.95 15.67
N GLY A 518 -13.54 -22.54 14.48
CA GLY A 518 -12.89 -21.88 13.34
C GLY A 518 -11.38 -21.63 13.51
N VAL A 519 -10.75 -22.19 14.56
CA VAL A 519 -9.35 -21.93 14.89
C VAL A 519 -8.38 -22.54 13.88
N LYS A 520 -7.21 -21.89 13.73
CA LYS A 520 -6.06 -22.33 12.91
C LYS A 520 -4.80 -22.27 13.76
N PRO A 521 -3.72 -23.02 13.44
CA PRO A 521 -2.52 -23.08 14.29
C PRO A 521 -1.90 -21.70 14.55
N GLY A 522 -1.85 -20.83 13.53
CA GLY A 522 -1.33 -19.47 13.68
C GLY A 522 -2.12 -18.57 14.64
N ASN A 523 -3.41 -18.84 14.87
CA ASN A 523 -4.22 -18.12 15.86
C ASN A 523 -3.82 -18.52 17.30
N ILE A 524 -3.53 -19.82 17.51
CA ILE A 524 -3.07 -20.36 18.80
C ILE A 524 -1.65 -19.85 19.09
N VAL A 525 -0.73 -20.01 18.13
CA VAL A 525 0.64 -19.49 18.22
C VAL A 525 0.66 -17.99 18.50
N GLY A 526 -0.12 -17.20 17.73
CA GLY A 526 -0.15 -15.75 17.88
C GLY A 526 -0.65 -15.27 19.24
N ALA A 527 -1.73 -15.89 19.76
CA ALA A 527 -2.26 -15.54 21.08
C ALA A 527 -1.29 -15.91 22.21
N ILE A 528 -0.74 -17.12 22.18
CA ILE A 528 0.17 -17.60 23.24
C ILE A 528 1.50 -16.85 23.20
N ALA A 529 2.06 -16.57 22.02
CA ALA A 529 3.32 -15.83 21.90
C ALA A 529 3.18 -14.38 22.41
N ASN A 530 2.08 -13.70 22.08
CA ASN A 530 1.83 -12.32 22.52
C ASN A 530 1.52 -12.24 24.04
N GLU A 531 0.66 -13.13 24.56
CA GLU A 531 0.12 -13.02 25.93
C GLU A 531 0.95 -13.75 27.00
N ALA A 532 1.89 -14.62 26.61
CA ALA A 532 2.89 -15.23 27.50
C ALA A 532 4.31 -14.72 27.24
N ASN A 533 4.49 -13.73 26.35
CA ASN A 533 5.80 -13.22 25.90
C ASN A 533 6.77 -14.35 25.47
N LEU A 534 6.20 -15.40 24.87
CA LEU A 534 6.90 -16.64 24.55
C LEU A 534 7.28 -16.64 23.07
N ASP A 535 8.58 -16.65 22.75
CA ASP A 535 9.04 -16.76 21.36
C ASP A 535 8.47 -18.03 20.71
N SER A 536 7.95 -17.90 19.50
CA SER A 536 7.25 -18.96 18.75
C SER A 536 8.06 -20.25 18.61
N LYS A 537 9.39 -20.17 18.66
CA LYS A 537 10.29 -21.34 18.66
C LYS A 537 10.18 -22.24 19.91
N TYR A 538 9.52 -21.77 20.97
CA TYR A 538 9.25 -22.53 22.20
C TYR A 538 7.84 -23.10 22.26
N ILE A 539 6.99 -22.79 21.27
CA ILE A 539 5.72 -23.50 21.06
C ILE A 539 6.02 -24.67 20.15
N GLY A 540 5.80 -25.89 20.64
CA GLY A 540 6.08 -27.12 19.91
C GLY A 540 4.98 -27.48 18.93
N ARG A 541 4.60 -28.77 18.88
CA ARG A 541 3.62 -29.26 17.92
C ARG A 541 2.21 -28.82 18.35
N ILE A 542 1.33 -28.61 17.39
CA ILE A 542 -0.08 -28.28 17.62
C ILE A 542 -0.95 -29.23 16.80
N GLU A 543 -1.79 -30.00 17.48
CA GLU A 543 -2.81 -30.84 16.84
C GLU A 543 -4.20 -30.30 17.15
N ILE A 544 -4.94 -29.92 16.10
CA ILE A 544 -6.31 -29.40 16.21
C ILE A 544 -7.29 -30.56 15.95
N TYR A 545 -8.22 -30.74 16.88
CA TYR A 545 -9.33 -31.68 16.82
C TYR A 545 -10.65 -30.88 16.63
N ASP A 546 -11.80 -31.55 16.59
CA ASP A 546 -13.08 -30.88 16.32
C ASP A 546 -13.43 -29.85 17.43
N ASP A 547 -13.44 -30.29 18.68
CA ASP A 547 -13.89 -29.47 19.83
C ASP A 547 -12.73 -28.83 20.61
N TYR A 548 -11.53 -29.41 20.56
CA TYR A 548 -10.34 -29.02 21.34
C TYR A 548 -9.07 -29.02 20.48
N SER A 549 -7.95 -28.56 21.03
CA SER A 549 -6.61 -28.79 20.46
C SER A 549 -5.63 -29.23 21.55
N THR A 550 -4.53 -29.87 21.16
CA THR A 550 -3.35 -30.06 22.01
C THR A 550 -2.17 -29.27 21.46
N LEU A 551 -1.30 -28.79 22.35
CA LEU A 551 -0.03 -28.17 21.99
C LEU A 551 1.08 -28.50 22.97
N ASP A 552 2.32 -28.59 22.49
CA ASP A 552 3.49 -28.76 23.35
C ASP A 552 4.06 -27.39 23.79
N LEU A 553 4.36 -27.24 25.08
CA LEU A 553 4.97 -26.04 25.66
C LEU A 553 6.12 -26.44 26.64
N PRO A 554 7.03 -25.54 27.02
CA PRO A 554 8.19 -25.88 27.85
C PRO A 554 7.81 -26.21 29.30
N ASN A 555 8.44 -27.24 29.87
CA ASN A 555 8.21 -27.72 31.25
C ASN A 555 8.57 -26.70 32.34
N SER A 556 9.27 -25.63 31.98
CA SER A 556 9.68 -24.54 32.86
C SER A 556 8.69 -23.36 32.89
N LEU A 557 7.45 -23.55 32.45
CA LEU A 557 6.40 -22.52 32.50
C LEU A 557 6.00 -22.22 33.95
N PRO A 558 6.03 -20.93 34.39
CA PRO A 558 5.49 -20.54 35.70
C PRO A 558 3.98 -20.80 35.79
N SER A 559 3.52 -21.18 36.98
CA SER A 559 2.09 -21.31 37.34
C SER A 559 1.26 -20.11 36.88
N ASP A 560 1.80 -18.92 37.12
CA ASP A 560 1.16 -17.63 36.90
C ASP A 560 0.92 -17.37 35.41
N MET A 561 1.77 -17.92 34.53
CA MET A 561 1.58 -17.85 33.08
C MET A 561 0.54 -18.84 32.58
N LEU A 562 0.42 -20.02 33.20
CA LEU A 562 -0.68 -20.96 32.90
C LEU A 562 -2.04 -20.38 33.33
N ASP A 563 -2.10 -19.72 34.49
CA ASP A 563 -3.31 -19.02 34.96
C ASP A 563 -3.62 -17.72 34.20
N HIS A 564 -2.64 -17.12 33.52
CA HIS A 564 -2.88 -16.11 32.49
C HIS A 564 -3.48 -16.75 31.23
N LEU A 565 -2.81 -17.77 30.67
CA LEU A 565 -3.18 -18.45 29.43
C LEU A 565 -4.58 -19.08 29.47
N LYS A 566 -5.08 -19.53 30.63
CA LYS A 566 -6.48 -19.99 30.78
C LYS A 566 -7.50 -18.93 30.34
N LYS A 567 -7.21 -17.65 30.60
CA LYS A 567 -8.11 -16.50 30.39
C LYS A 567 -7.97 -15.85 29.01
N VAL A 568 -6.94 -16.20 28.24
CA VAL A 568 -6.67 -15.63 26.91
C VAL A 568 -7.71 -16.15 25.90
N TRP A 569 -8.16 -15.26 25.01
CA TRP A 569 -9.21 -15.56 24.03
C TRP A 569 -8.64 -15.83 22.63
N VAL A 570 -9.12 -16.89 21.98
CA VAL A 570 -8.77 -17.28 20.61
C VAL A 570 -10.04 -17.61 19.84
N ALA A 571 -10.23 -16.97 18.68
CA ALA A 571 -11.39 -17.18 17.81
C ALA A 571 -12.78 -17.01 18.48
N GLY A 572 -12.85 -16.22 19.56
CA GLY A 572 -14.09 -15.98 20.34
C GLY A 572 -14.32 -16.93 21.51
N GLN A 573 -13.38 -17.86 21.77
CA GLN A 573 -13.44 -18.83 22.87
C GLN A 573 -12.23 -18.65 23.80
N GLN A 574 -12.37 -18.94 25.11
CA GLN A 574 -11.23 -18.93 26.04
C GLN A 574 -10.38 -20.20 25.89
N LEU A 575 -9.06 -20.04 25.93
CA LEU A 575 -8.09 -21.13 25.78
C LEU A 575 -8.26 -22.23 26.83
N ASN A 576 -8.55 -21.87 28.09
CA ASN A 576 -8.78 -22.79 29.20
C ASN A 576 -7.73 -23.92 29.29
N ILE A 577 -6.44 -23.53 29.23
CA ILE A 577 -5.33 -24.47 29.14
C ILE A 577 -5.19 -25.37 30.38
N THR A 578 -5.03 -26.68 30.13
CA THR A 578 -4.81 -27.73 31.14
C THR A 578 -3.66 -28.64 30.71
N ALA A 579 -3.01 -29.33 31.66
CA ALA A 579 -2.03 -30.36 31.31
C ALA A 579 -2.75 -31.57 30.67
N ASP A 580 -2.21 -32.12 29.59
CA ASP A 580 -2.82 -33.25 28.88
C ASP A 580 -2.73 -34.53 29.71
N GLY A 581 -3.82 -34.83 30.42
CA GLY A 581 -3.91 -35.90 31.44
C GLY A 581 -4.67 -35.47 32.69
N GLU A 582 -4.76 -34.16 32.98
CA GLU A 582 -5.59 -33.63 34.06
C GLU A 582 -7.05 -33.48 33.60
N ALA A 583 -7.97 -34.14 34.32
CA ALA A 583 -9.39 -34.12 33.97
C ALA A 583 -10.05 -32.79 34.37
N SER A 584 -10.33 -31.94 33.38
CA SER A 584 -11.10 -30.70 33.56
C SER A 584 -12.55 -31.01 33.96
N ALA A 585 -12.95 -30.68 35.19
CA ALA A 585 -14.25 -31.02 35.77
C ALA A 585 -15.45 -30.20 35.23
N GLN A 586 -15.39 -29.69 34.00
CA GLN A 586 -16.36 -28.73 33.43
C GLN A 586 -16.81 -29.06 31.98
N SER A 587 -17.07 -30.33 31.67
CA SER A 587 -17.62 -30.75 30.37
C SER A 587 -18.69 -31.86 30.47
N ALA A 588 -19.62 -31.72 31.43
CA ALA A 588 -20.65 -32.73 31.73
C ALA A 588 -22.10 -32.22 31.58
N ALA A 589 -22.42 -31.57 30.45
CA ALA A 589 -23.80 -31.16 30.12
C ALA A 589 -24.05 -31.16 28.60
N ALA A 590 -24.55 -32.28 28.07
CA ALA A 590 -24.90 -32.42 26.65
C ALA A 590 -26.40 -32.19 26.39
N PRO A 591 -26.80 -31.27 25.49
CA PRO A 591 -28.20 -31.15 25.06
C PRO A 591 -28.61 -32.31 24.16
N ALA A 592 -29.76 -32.94 24.42
CA ALA A 592 -30.25 -34.07 23.64
C ALA A 592 -30.79 -33.65 22.24
N PRO A 593 -30.55 -34.44 21.17
CA PRO A 593 -30.97 -34.10 19.82
C PRO A 593 -32.47 -34.32 19.59
N LYS A 594 -33.12 -33.39 18.87
CA LYS A 594 -34.51 -33.55 18.39
C LYS A 594 -34.55 -34.54 17.21
N LYS A 595 -35.50 -35.48 17.23
CA LYS A 595 -35.72 -36.44 16.14
C LYS A 595 -36.32 -35.76 14.90
N ALA A 596 -35.87 -36.16 13.72
CA ALA A 596 -36.52 -35.85 12.44
C ALA A 596 -37.71 -36.80 12.18
N ALA A 597 -38.62 -36.38 11.30
CA ALA A 597 -39.78 -37.16 10.85
C ALA A 597 -39.52 -37.84 9.49
N PRO A 598 -40.20 -38.97 9.17
CA PRO A 598 -40.06 -39.67 7.88
C PRO A 598 -40.88 -39.01 6.75
N ALA A 599 -40.69 -39.46 5.51
CA ALA A 599 -41.17 -38.79 4.30
C ALA A 599 -42.15 -39.62 3.44
N GLN A 600 -43.25 -38.97 3.01
CA GLN A 600 -44.12 -39.25 1.83
C GLN A 600 -44.83 -40.65 1.80
N VAL A 601 -45.93 -40.93 1.09
CA VAL A 601 -46.80 -40.30 0.05
C VAL A 601 -48.25 -40.90 0.25
N PRO A 602 -49.32 -40.73 -0.59
CA PRO A 602 -49.69 -39.70 -1.60
C PRO A 602 -51.19 -39.22 -1.56
N PHE A 603 -51.53 -38.29 -2.47
CA PHE A 603 -52.81 -38.15 -3.21
C PHE A 603 -54.08 -37.48 -2.61
N SER A 604 -54.91 -36.95 -3.53
CA SER A 604 -56.33 -36.51 -3.45
C SER A 604 -56.71 -35.10 -2.93
N ASP A 605 -57.39 -34.36 -3.81
CA ASP A 605 -58.55 -33.48 -3.64
C ASP A 605 -58.53 -32.06 -2.99
N ARG A 606 -59.30 -31.19 -3.66
CA ARG A 606 -59.83 -29.84 -3.31
C ARG A 606 -61.19 -30.02 -2.55
N PRO A 607 -61.91 -28.98 -2.02
CA PRO A 607 -61.77 -27.53 -2.26
C PRO A 607 -62.01 -26.55 -1.06
N ALA A 608 -61.61 -25.28 -1.28
CA ALA A 608 -62.30 -24.00 -1.00
C ALA A 608 -62.90 -23.60 0.39
N ARG A 609 -62.86 -22.25 0.61
CA ARG A 609 -63.67 -21.41 1.54
C ARG A 609 -63.38 -21.58 3.05
N SER A 610 -63.62 -20.57 3.90
CA SER A 610 -64.10 -19.17 3.70
C SER A 610 -63.67 -18.26 4.84
N ASP A 611 -63.60 -16.95 4.55
CA ASP A 611 -63.97 -15.78 5.35
C ASP A 611 -63.93 -15.84 6.91
N PHE A 612 -63.34 -14.82 7.54
CA PHE A 612 -64.12 -13.81 8.29
C PHE A 612 -63.27 -12.55 8.60
N ALA A 613 -63.92 -11.38 8.60
CA ALA A 613 -63.43 -10.15 9.25
C ALA A 613 -63.98 -10.11 10.71
N ALA A 614 -63.93 -9.07 11.55
CA ALA A 614 -63.55 -7.67 11.40
C ALA A 614 -63.25 -7.04 12.78
N HIS A 615 -62.46 -5.95 12.79
CA HIS A 615 -62.73 -4.65 13.47
C HIS A 615 -62.77 -4.52 15.02
N PHE A 616 -62.61 -3.24 15.44
CA PHE A 616 -62.90 -2.61 16.76
C PHE A 616 -62.04 -3.05 17.98
N ASP A 617 -61.72 -2.18 18.95
CA ASP A 617 -61.47 -0.71 18.93
C ASP A 617 -60.63 -0.29 20.18
N LYS A 618 -60.28 1.00 20.32
CA LYS A 618 -59.78 1.62 21.58
C LYS A 618 -60.94 2.27 22.36
N PRO A 619 -60.91 2.34 23.71
CA PRO A 619 -60.42 3.58 24.37
C PRO A 619 -59.87 3.50 25.83
N ALA A 620 -59.14 4.56 26.21
CA ALA A 620 -59.15 5.33 27.49
C ALA A 620 -58.98 4.74 28.93
N GLN A 621 -57.96 5.30 29.62
CA GLN A 621 -57.98 5.98 30.96
C GLN A 621 -58.16 5.25 32.33
N ALA A 622 -57.24 5.61 33.27
CA ALA A 622 -57.40 5.88 34.73
C ALA A 622 -57.83 4.71 35.69
N GLU A 623 -57.64 4.72 37.04
CA GLU A 623 -56.85 5.56 37.99
C GLU A 623 -56.59 4.79 39.33
N SER A 624 -55.52 5.11 40.08
CA SER A 624 -55.32 5.03 41.57
C SER A 624 -53.81 5.02 41.94
N ARG A 625 -53.27 5.99 42.70
CA ARG A 625 -53.02 6.06 44.18
C ARG A 625 -52.01 5.00 44.70
N GLU A 626 -51.00 5.31 45.53
CA GLU A 626 -50.93 6.35 46.59
C GLU A 626 -49.52 7.04 46.76
N ARG A 627 -49.23 7.69 47.91
CA ARG A 627 -48.07 8.60 48.21
C ARG A 627 -47.68 8.52 49.72
N PRO A 628 -46.66 9.23 50.29
CA PRO A 628 -45.72 10.28 49.80
C PRO A 628 -44.26 9.75 49.71
N ALA A 629 -43.11 10.45 49.83
CA ALA A 629 -42.63 11.84 50.08
C ALA A 629 -41.33 12.08 49.23
N ARG A 630 -40.84 13.28 48.85
CA ARG A 630 -40.50 14.60 49.47
C ARG A 630 -39.09 14.66 50.13
N THR A 631 -38.03 14.94 49.34
CA THR A 631 -37.29 16.23 49.18
C THR A 631 -35.98 16.30 50.02
N GLU A 632 -34.92 17.04 49.64
CA GLU A 632 -34.77 18.08 48.60
C GLU A 632 -33.38 18.06 47.91
N ARG A 633 -33.10 19.01 47.00
CA ARG A 633 -31.80 19.16 46.28
C ARG A 633 -31.04 20.40 46.78
N LEU A 634 -29.71 20.45 46.59
CA LEU A 634 -29.00 21.43 45.75
C LEU A 634 -27.46 21.30 45.84
N THR A 635 -26.75 21.78 44.82
CA THR A 635 -25.28 22.00 44.80
C THR A 635 -24.98 23.50 44.98
N PRO A 636 -23.74 23.91 45.34
CA PRO A 636 -22.83 24.35 44.27
C PRO A 636 -21.29 24.22 44.52
N ALA A 637 -20.55 24.23 43.41
CA ALA A 637 -19.23 24.84 43.14
C ALA A 637 -18.10 24.99 44.21
N ALA A 638 -16.98 24.29 43.92
CA ALA A 638 -15.62 24.84 43.70
C ALA A 638 -14.72 25.39 44.85
N ALA A 639 -13.42 25.48 44.51
CA ALA A 639 -12.30 26.22 45.15
C ALA A 639 -11.50 25.58 46.32
N ALA A 640 -10.52 24.75 45.94
CA ALA A 640 -9.08 24.84 46.27
C ALA A 640 -8.52 24.83 47.73
N SER A 641 -7.45 24.01 47.89
CA SER A 641 -6.25 24.24 48.73
C SER A 641 -6.38 24.00 50.26
N VAL A 642 -5.34 23.69 51.07
CA VAL A 642 -3.94 23.19 50.91
C VAL A 642 -3.40 22.82 52.33
N LEU A 643 -2.31 22.03 52.49
CA LEU A 643 -1.62 21.64 53.77
C LEU A 643 -2.41 20.65 54.69
N LYS A 644 -1.79 19.82 55.55
CA LYS A 644 -0.49 19.08 55.54
C LYS A 644 -0.51 17.91 56.57
N GLU A 645 0.62 17.22 56.72
CA GLU A 645 1.03 16.17 57.69
C GLU A 645 0.49 16.34 59.15
N SER A 646 0.45 15.34 60.04
CA SER A 646 1.55 14.40 60.39
C SER A 646 1.16 13.25 61.37
N TYR A 647 2.01 12.20 61.45
CA TYR A 647 2.30 11.27 62.58
C TYR A 647 1.16 10.35 63.11
N GLU A 648 1.25 9.00 63.01
CA GLU A 648 2.02 8.00 63.83
C GLU A 648 1.39 7.70 65.21
N ASN A 649 1.43 6.49 65.80
CA ASN A 649 1.86 5.13 65.39
C ASN A 649 1.27 4.09 66.39
N ASP A 650 1.22 2.80 66.05
CA ASP A 650 1.74 1.72 66.95
C ASP A 650 1.81 0.32 66.29
N GLU A 651 2.66 -0.55 66.85
CA GLU A 651 3.18 -1.82 66.28
C GLU A 651 2.70 -3.06 67.11
N PRO A 652 3.32 -4.29 67.15
CA PRO A 652 4.42 -4.91 66.37
C PRO A 652 4.11 -6.35 65.83
N LEU A 653 5.07 -6.98 65.09
CA LEU A 653 5.79 -8.22 65.52
C LEU A 653 6.66 -8.93 64.42
N VAL A 654 7.97 -8.59 64.38
CA VAL A 654 9.12 -9.52 64.57
C VAL A 654 9.58 -10.55 63.47
N LYS A 655 10.76 -10.25 62.88
CA LYS A 655 11.93 -11.09 62.45
C LYS A 655 12.06 -11.82 61.07
N VAL A 656 12.93 -11.22 60.23
CA VAL A 656 14.12 -11.73 59.45
C VAL A 656 14.68 -13.16 59.75
N PRO A 657 15.50 -13.83 58.86
CA PRO A 657 16.45 -13.23 57.89
C PRO A 657 16.75 -13.89 56.50
N GLY A 658 17.16 -13.06 55.53
CA GLY A 658 18.46 -13.20 54.82
C GLY A 658 18.60 -14.09 53.56
N ALA A 659 19.09 -13.48 52.45
CA ALA A 659 19.66 -14.19 51.28
C ALA A 659 20.82 -13.37 50.64
N GLN A 660 21.73 -14.02 49.90
CA GLN A 660 23.04 -13.45 49.49
C GLN A 660 23.17 -13.17 47.98
N LYS A 661 24.03 -12.21 47.60
CA LYS A 661 24.53 -12.04 46.22
C LYS A 661 25.33 -13.27 45.76
N LYS A 662 25.18 -13.65 44.48
CA LYS A 662 26.23 -14.32 43.68
C LYS A 662 26.24 -13.76 42.26
N GLU A 663 27.42 -13.41 41.77
CA GLU A 663 27.65 -12.97 40.39
C GLU A 663 27.70 -14.17 39.44
N ARG A 664 27.37 -13.97 38.15
CA ARG A 664 27.74 -14.90 37.08
C ARG A 664 28.29 -14.16 35.87
N THR A 665 29.44 -14.63 35.43
CA THR A 665 30.34 -14.10 34.38
C THR A 665 29.65 -13.86 33.04
N ALA A 666 30.06 -12.80 32.34
CA ALA A 666 29.63 -12.53 30.98
C ALA A 666 30.29 -13.48 29.94
N GLN A 667 29.55 -13.81 28.89
CA GLN A 667 30.10 -14.32 27.63
C GLN A 667 29.73 -13.35 26.49
N LYS A 668 30.71 -12.95 25.70
CA LYS A 668 30.54 -11.95 24.62
C LYS A 668 29.80 -12.56 23.42
N LYS A 669 28.76 -11.89 22.92
CA LYS A 669 28.38 -11.96 21.50
C LYS A 669 29.29 -11.01 20.70
N ALA A 670 29.69 -11.41 19.50
CA ALA A 670 30.36 -10.53 18.55
C ALA A 670 29.37 -9.52 17.95
N GLY A 671 29.86 -8.35 17.51
CA GLY A 671 29.05 -7.33 16.83
C GLY A 671 28.47 -6.23 17.72
N ALA A 672 28.92 -6.08 18.97
CA ALA A 672 28.61 -4.89 19.76
C ALA A 672 29.37 -3.67 19.20
N VAL A 673 28.64 -2.72 18.63
CA VAL A 673 29.14 -1.37 18.33
C VAL A 673 29.44 -0.68 19.66
N GLU A 674 30.56 0.03 19.76
CA GLU A 674 30.87 0.81 20.95
C GLU A 674 29.94 2.03 21.06
N MET A 675 29.46 2.32 22.25
CA MET A 675 28.43 3.36 22.48
C MET A 675 28.94 4.41 23.47
N GLU A 676 28.73 5.67 23.15
CA GLU A 676 28.90 6.81 24.06
C GLU A 676 27.54 7.30 24.57
N ALA A 677 27.51 7.71 25.84
CA ALA A 677 26.36 8.36 26.44
C ALA A 677 26.36 9.86 26.11
N PHE A 678 25.28 10.35 25.54
CA PHE A 678 25.02 11.76 25.27
C PHE A 678 23.92 12.29 26.17
N ARG A 679 24.02 13.57 26.52
CA ARG A 679 23.02 14.31 27.28
C ARG A 679 22.32 15.30 26.36
N ILE A 680 21.00 15.35 26.44
CA ILE A 680 20.12 16.25 25.71
C ILE A 680 19.32 17.07 26.73
N GLU A 681 19.36 18.40 26.68
CA GLU A 681 18.63 19.28 27.62
C GLU A 681 17.12 19.39 27.30
N VAL A 682 16.45 18.25 27.16
CA VAL A 682 14.99 18.12 27.02
C VAL A 682 14.52 16.89 27.81
N GLY A 683 13.41 16.99 28.54
CA GLY A 683 12.94 15.95 29.48
C GLY A 683 11.42 15.89 29.67
N HIS A 684 10.93 15.24 30.74
CA HIS A 684 9.50 15.12 31.02
C HIS A 684 8.76 16.48 31.16
N ASP A 685 9.41 17.51 31.70
CA ASP A 685 8.90 18.91 31.78
C ASP A 685 8.50 19.46 30.40
N HIS A 686 9.05 18.88 29.32
CA HIS A 686 8.88 19.29 27.93
C HIS A 686 7.93 18.36 27.14
N GLY A 687 7.21 17.47 27.83
CA GLY A 687 6.25 16.53 27.23
C GLY A 687 6.86 15.46 26.32
N VAL A 688 8.16 15.18 26.46
CA VAL A 688 8.89 14.25 25.61
C VAL A 688 8.69 12.80 26.05
N LYS A 689 8.51 11.91 25.07
CA LYS A 689 8.43 10.44 25.23
C LYS A 689 9.58 9.78 24.46
N PRO A 690 9.98 8.53 24.77
CA PRO A 690 11.07 7.85 24.06
C PRO A 690 10.87 7.79 22.54
N ALA A 691 9.62 7.57 22.09
CA ALA A 691 9.25 7.57 20.68
C ALA A 691 9.50 8.92 19.97
N ASN A 692 9.42 10.05 20.69
CA ASN A 692 9.72 11.38 20.13
C ASN A 692 11.23 11.54 19.90
N ILE A 693 12.06 11.00 20.80
CA ILE A 693 13.54 11.07 20.72
C ILE A 693 14.04 10.15 19.60
N VAL A 694 13.61 8.89 19.59
CA VAL A 694 13.90 7.92 18.51
C VAL A 694 13.41 8.48 17.16
N GLY A 695 12.19 9.02 17.13
CA GLY A 695 11.60 9.61 15.94
C GLY A 695 12.40 10.81 15.40
N ALA A 696 12.78 11.77 16.24
CA ALA A 696 13.55 12.93 15.80
C ALA A 696 14.94 12.52 15.28
N ILE A 697 15.66 11.69 16.03
CA ILE A 697 17.03 11.29 15.69
C ILE A 697 17.08 10.43 14.42
N ALA A 698 16.13 9.49 14.26
CA ALA A 698 16.07 8.65 13.07
C ALA A 698 15.64 9.41 11.79
N ASN A 699 14.75 10.41 11.91
CA ASN A 699 14.28 11.18 10.75
C ASN A 699 15.22 12.34 10.37
N GLU A 700 15.84 13.02 11.34
CA GLU A 700 16.58 14.27 11.09
C GLU A 700 18.12 14.11 11.10
N ALA A 701 18.64 13.03 11.68
CA ALA A 701 20.07 12.67 11.63
C ALA A 701 20.34 11.34 10.89
N GLY A 702 19.32 10.74 10.26
CA GLY A 702 19.46 9.53 9.41
C GLY A 702 19.89 8.25 10.15
N LEU A 703 19.92 8.26 11.48
CA LEU A 703 20.43 7.14 12.28
C LEU A 703 19.32 6.11 12.54
N GLU A 704 19.43 4.91 11.95
CA GLU A 704 18.44 3.85 12.19
C GLU A 704 18.25 3.56 13.69
N ALA A 705 17.00 3.36 14.12
CA ALA A 705 16.65 3.14 15.53
C ALA A 705 17.38 1.96 16.20
N LYS A 706 17.89 0.99 15.42
CA LYS A 706 18.73 -0.13 15.91
C LYS A 706 20.11 0.31 16.44
N TYR A 707 20.52 1.53 16.15
CA TYR A 707 21.76 2.17 16.64
C TYR A 707 21.51 3.18 17.75
N ILE A 708 20.27 3.28 18.26
CA ILE A 708 19.95 4.08 19.44
C ILE A 708 19.87 3.11 20.63
N GLY A 709 20.70 3.33 21.66
CA GLY A 709 20.80 2.45 22.82
C GLY A 709 19.84 2.83 23.95
N ARG A 710 20.33 2.84 25.20
CA ARG A 710 19.50 3.20 26.36
C ARG A 710 19.01 4.63 26.26
N ILE A 711 17.76 4.87 26.64
CA ILE A 711 17.15 6.20 26.74
C ILE A 711 16.64 6.37 28.18
N GLU A 712 17.18 7.34 28.91
CA GLU A 712 16.74 7.69 30.26
C GLU A 712 16.24 9.13 30.28
N ILE A 713 14.92 9.31 30.42
CA ILE A 713 14.29 10.63 30.45
C ILE A 713 14.14 11.06 31.92
N PHE A 714 14.76 12.17 32.27
CA PHE A 714 14.60 12.87 33.55
C PHE A 714 13.71 14.10 33.32
N ASP A 715 13.39 14.85 34.38
CA ASP A 715 12.46 15.98 34.30
C ASP A 715 12.91 17.03 33.26
N ARG A 716 14.20 17.38 33.29
CA ARG A 716 14.76 18.47 32.46
C ARG A 716 15.71 18.04 31.35
N HIS A 717 16.14 16.79 31.35
CA HIS A 717 17.13 16.29 30.40
C HIS A 717 16.92 14.82 30.11
N THR A 718 17.52 14.33 29.03
CA THR A 718 17.53 12.92 28.63
C THR A 718 18.98 12.48 28.48
N LEU A 719 19.30 11.27 28.95
CA LEU A 719 20.54 10.56 28.62
C LEU A 719 20.25 9.53 27.52
N LEU A 720 21.17 9.39 26.58
CA LEU A 720 20.99 8.62 25.35
C LEU A 720 22.30 7.97 24.90
N ASP A 721 22.32 6.65 24.76
CA ASP A 721 23.47 5.97 24.16
C ASP A 721 23.40 6.05 22.62
N LEU A 722 24.48 6.52 21.98
CA LEU A 722 24.67 6.56 20.51
C LEU A 722 26.04 5.95 20.12
N PRO A 723 26.25 5.58 18.83
CA PRO A 723 27.50 4.95 18.41
C PRO A 723 28.72 5.86 18.56
N ALA A 724 29.79 5.34 19.17
CA ALA A 724 31.09 5.97 19.20
C ALA A 724 31.70 6.02 17.78
N GLY A 725 32.38 7.11 17.44
CA GLY A 725 32.95 7.31 16.10
C GLY A 725 31.93 7.68 15.02
N MET A 726 30.75 8.17 15.40
CA MET A 726 29.79 8.80 14.48
C MET A 726 30.46 9.93 13.67
N PRO A 727 30.23 10.06 12.34
CA PRO A 727 30.79 11.14 11.54
C PRO A 727 30.36 12.53 12.04
N ASP A 728 31.28 13.49 12.05
CA ASP A 728 31.04 14.86 12.53
C ASP A 728 29.86 15.55 11.85
N GLU A 729 29.58 15.23 10.58
CA GLU A 729 28.42 15.75 9.84
C GLU A 729 27.08 15.36 10.48
N VAL A 730 26.96 14.13 10.99
CA VAL A 730 25.75 13.62 11.65
C VAL A 730 25.61 14.28 13.03
N PHE A 731 26.71 14.45 13.76
CA PHE A 731 26.72 15.19 15.03
C PHE A 731 26.44 16.69 14.86
N ALA A 732 26.81 17.28 13.71
CA ALA A 732 26.45 18.64 13.32
C ALA A 732 24.96 18.76 12.94
N GLN A 733 24.38 17.75 12.27
CA GLN A 733 22.94 17.69 12.01
C GLN A 733 22.14 17.59 13.32
N LEU A 734 22.55 16.71 14.24
CA LEU A 734 21.90 16.55 15.56
C LEU A 734 21.74 17.88 16.32
N LYS A 735 22.69 18.81 16.24
CA LYS A 735 22.61 20.13 16.92
C LYS A 735 21.54 21.07 16.35
N ASN A 736 20.98 20.77 15.18
CA ASN A 736 19.92 21.55 14.52
C ASN A 736 18.53 20.90 14.65
N VAL A 737 18.45 19.68 15.20
CA VAL A 737 17.21 18.92 15.42
C VAL A 737 16.29 19.64 16.41
N SER A 738 14.98 19.40 16.35
CA SER A 738 14.05 19.85 17.41
C SER A 738 13.11 18.75 17.91
N ILE A 739 12.97 18.63 19.24
CA ILE A 739 12.06 17.66 19.88
C ILE A 739 10.95 18.43 20.58
N SER A 740 9.69 18.11 20.23
CA SER A 740 8.49 18.79 20.75
C SER A 740 8.53 20.32 20.61
N GLY A 741 9.23 20.84 19.60
CA GLY A 741 9.43 22.29 19.38
C GLY A 741 10.62 22.93 20.11
N ASN A 742 11.39 22.15 20.89
CA ASN A 742 12.60 22.63 21.59
C ASN A 742 13.87 22.20 20.82
N PRO A 743 14.86 23.09 20.62
CA PRO A 743 16.08 22.75 19.89
C PRO A 743 16.99 21.77 20.66
N LEU A 744 17.55 20.78 19.96
CA LEU A 744 18.32 19.68 20.53
C LEU A 744 19.73 20.13 20.97
N ARG A 745 19.85 20.57 22.23
CA ARG A 745 21.16 20.82 22.86
C ARG A 745 21.76 19.51 23.33
N ILE A 746 22.54 18.89 22.45
CA ILE A 746 23.29 17.63 22.70
C ILE A 746 24.74 17.90 23.15
N SER A 747 25.21 17.15 24.14
CA SER A 747 26.60 17.16 24.66
C SER A 747 27.05 15.75 25.08
N HIS A 748 28.36 15.47 25.10
CA HIS A 748 28.87 14.19 25.61
C HIS A 748 28.67 14.11 27.13
N SER A 749 28.13 13.01 27.63
CA SER A 749 27.91 12.79 29.07
C SER A 749 29.18 12.27 29.74
N GLY A 750 30.14 13.18 29.95
CA GLY A 750 31.41 12.90 30.62
C GLY A 750 31.29 12.60 32.11
N LEU A 751 30.74 11.43 32.47
CA LEU A 751 30.77 10.83 33.82
C LEU A 751 30.38 9.34 33.75
N ARG A 752 31.31 8.42 34.05
CA ARG A 752 31.02 7.02 34.43
C ARG A 752 31.36 6.84 35.91
N PRO A 753 30.49 6.27 36.76
CA PRO A 753 30.89 5.78 38.07
C PRO A 753 31.73 4.50 37.91
N MET A 754 33.00 4.53 38.30
CA MET A 754 33.80 3.33 38.53
C MET A 754 33.54 2.81 39.96
N GLU A 755 33.49 1.49 40.15
CA GLU A 755 33.54 0.91 41.50
C GLU A 755 34.96 1.03 42.07
N GLU A 756 35.17 1.94 43.03
CA GLU A 756 36.50 2.22 43.58
C GLU A 756 36.87 1.26 44.72
N LYS A 757 37.74 0.28 44.43
CA LYS A 757 38.42 -0.50 45.47
C LYS A 757 39.69 0.21 45.95
N THR A 758 39.52 1.01 47.00
CA THR A 758 40.50 1.27 48.09
C THR A 758 42.00 1.17 47.77
N LEU A 759 42.74 2.29 47.90
CA LEU A 759 43.80 2.41 48.91
C LEU A 759 44.37 3.85 49.07
N ASP A 760 44.71 4.15 50.33
CA ASP A 760 45.54 5.21 50.91
C ASP A 760 45.57 6.68 50.39
N LYS A 761 44.88 7.53 51.16
CA LYS A 761 45.47 8.61 51.99
C LYS A 761 46.62 9.46 51.40
N ARG A 762 46.36 10.75 51.12
CA ARG A 762 46.69 11.90 52.03
C ARG A 762 46.38 13.31 51.44
N VAL A 763 45.71 14.15 52.25
CA VAL A 763 46.14 15.51 52.71
C VAL A 763 46.60 16.54 51.63
N THR A 764 46.05 17.77 51.48
CA THR A 764 45.06 18.55 52.29
C THR A 764 44.56 19.83 51.57
N ILE A 765 43.42 20.37 52.04
CA ILE A 765 43.08 21.82 52.18
C ILE A 765 42.92 22.68 50.90
N ALA A 766 41.69 23.15 50.70
CA ALA A 766 41.31 24.41 50.01
C ALA A 766 40.90 25.45 51.11
N PRO A 767 40.22 26.61 50.88
CA PRO A 767 39.79 27.33 49.65
C PRO A 767 40.30 28.81 49.75
N PRO A 768 39.53 29.93 49.70
CA PRO A 768 38.31 30.36 48.96
C PRO A 768 38.48 31.70 48.18
N SER A 769 37.56 32.21 47.34
CA SER A 769 36.30 32.85 47.78
C SER A 769 35.55 33.65 46.67
N LYS A 770 34.22 33.72 46.83
CA LYS A 770 33.28 34.85 46.56
C LYS A 770 33.44 35.75 45.31
N GLY A 771 32.61 35.47 44.29
CA GLY A 771 31.39 36.26 43.93
C GLY A 771 31.48 37.72 43.44
N GLY A 772 30.46 38.21 42.72
CA GLY A 772 30.36 39.63 42.33
C GLY A 772 29.48 39.94 41.11
N ASP A 773 28.19 40.15 41.38
CA ASP A 773 27.09 40.78 40.62
C ASP A 773 27.39 41.90 39.56
N ARG A 774 26.37 42.22 38.73
CA ARG A 774 26.11 43.46 37.93
C ARG A 774 26.64 43.71 36.50
N ARG A 775 25.69 43.60 35.56
CA ARG A 775 25.07 44.67 34.72
C ARG A 775 25.85 45.46 33.63
N VAL A 776 25.17 45.52 32.47
CA VAL A 776 25.06 46.64 31.49
C VAL A 776 26.24 46.85 30.53
N ALA A 777 25.92 47.31 29.31
CA ALA A 777 26.80 47.44 28.16
C ALA A 777 27.00 48.89 27.72
N GLU A 778 28.08 49.19 26.97
CA GLU A 778 28.04 50.19 25.88
C GLU A 778 29.27 50.18 24.92
N LYS A 779 29.02 50.64 23.67
CA LYS A 779 29.87 51.44 22.75
C LYS A 779 31.29 51.00 22.26
N ALA A 780 31.30 50.60 20.98
CA ALA A 780 31.81 51.39 19.82
C ALA A 780 33.32 51.48 19.44
N ARG A 781 33.54 52.07 18.24
CA ARG A 781 34.80 52.35 17.47
C ARG A 781 35.35 51.13 16.70
N GLY A 782 35.98 51.26 15.52
CA GLY A 782 36.27 52.38 14.59
C GLY A 782 36.50 51.81 13.16
N GLY A 783 37.00 52.50 12.12
CA GLY A 783 37.48 53.88 11.92
C GLY A 783 37.73 54.17 10.42
N LYS A 784 38.28 55.34 10.06
CA LYS A 784 38.59 55.79 8.68
C LYS A 784 40.08 56.20 8.59
N PRO A 785 40.75 56.28 7.41
CA PRO A 785 40.83 57.59 6.70
C PRO A 785 41.17 57.59 5.17
N VAL A 786 40.99 58.77 4.52
CA VAL A 786 41.82 59.40 3.42
C VAL A 786 41.99 58.65 2.06
N SER A 787 41.86 59.22 0.84
CA SER A 787 41.38 60.52 0.24
C SER A 787 41.28 60.35 -1.33
N LYS A 788 41.27 61.29 -2.33
CA LYS A 788 41.43 62.78 -2.46
C LYS A 788 41.03 63.36 -3.87
N ARG A 789 39.85 64.00 -4.07
CA ARG A 789 39.53 65.03 -5.14
C ARG A 789 39.59 64.56 -6.64
N VAL A 790 39.00 65.20 -7.68
CA VAL A 790 38.10 66.39 -7.93
C VAL A 790 37.33 66.10 -9.26
N ALA A 791 35.99 66.26 -9.40
CA ALA A 791 35.18 67.38 -9.98
C ALA A 791 35.53 67.81 -11.46
N VAL A 792 34.65 68.31 -12.36
CA VAL A 792 33.36 69.08 -12.27
C VAL A 792 32.39 68.87 -13.49
N ALA A 793 31.12 68.50 -13.21
CA ALA A 793 29.78 68.91 -13.75
C ALA A 793 29.40 69.21 -15.25
N SER A 794 28.08 69.09 -15.53
CA SER A 794 27.23 69.65 -16.64
C SER A 794 27.44 69.15 -18.10
N GLY A 795 26.47 69.18 -19.04
CA GLY A 795 25.01 69.39 -18.97
C GLY A 795 24.30 69.68 -20.33
N LYS A 796 23.07 69.16 -20.53
CA LYS A 796 22.02 69.53 -21.54
C LYS A 796 22.25 69.44 -23.08
N SER A 797 21.55 68.49 -23.72
CA SER A 797 20.71 68.56 -24.96
C SER A 797 20.97 69.57 -26.12
N PHE A 798 20.95 69.11 -27.39
CA PHE A 798 19.85 69.32 -28.38
C PHE A 798 20.05 68.59 -29.75
N ASP A 799 18.95 68.51 -30.54
CA ASP A 799 18.82 68.38 -32.02
C ASP A 799 19.14 67.10 -32.86
N ALA A 800 18.59 67.10 -34.08
CA ALA A 800 18.57 66.09 -35.17
C ALA A 800 18.64 66.85 -36.55
N PRO A 801 18.19 66.41 -37.76
CA PRO A 801 17.65 65.12 -38.27
C PRO A 801 18.12 64.72 -39.72
N ARG A 802 17.43 63.72 -40.33
CA ARG A 802 17.44 63.27 -41.77
C ARG A 802 18.66 62.44 -42.21
N SER A 803 18.61 61.55 -43.21
CA SER A 803 17.61 61.20 -44.26
C SER A 803 17.68 59.67 -44.55
N ALA A 804 16.84 58.95 -45.32
CA ALA A 804 15.44 58.96 -45.77
C ALA A 804 15.36 58.09 -47.06
N SER A 805 14.77 56.89 -47.03
CA SER A 805 14.25 56.21 -48.24
C SER A 805 13.29 55.04 -47.93
N LYS A 806 12.41 54.75 -48.90
CA LYS A 806 11.30 53.76 -48.98
C LYS A 806 10.85 53.72 -50.48
N PRO A 807 9.85 52.94 -50.96
CA PRO A 807 9.13 51.77 -50.42
C PRO A 807 8.96 50.59 -51.44
N SER A 808 8.33 49.48 -51.04
CA SER A 808 7.42 48.61 -51.86
C SER A 808 6.90 47.42 -51.03
N THR A 809 5.66 47.41 -50.52
CA THR A 809 4.43 46.75 -51.09
C THR A 809 4.46 45.20 -51.17
N GLY A 810 3.41 44.54 -50.66
CA GLY A 810 3.13 43.08 -50.81
C GLY A 810 2.37 42.75 -52.12
N PRO A 811 1.35 41.85 -52.17
CA PRO A 811 0.73 41.04 -51.09
C PRO A 811 0.33 39.57 -51.49
N SER A 812 -0.41 38.86 -50.62
CA SER A 812 -1.29 37.68 -50.93
C SER A 812 -0.59 36.37 -51.43
N GLY A 813 -1.24 35.19 -51.51
CA GLY A 813 -2.60 34.76 -51.17
C GLY A 813 -2.81 33.22 -51.28
N LYS A 814 -3.99 32.71 -50.90
CA LYS A 814 -4.49 31.32 -51.16
C LYS A 814 -5.06 31.22 -52.60
N PRO A 815 -5.49 30.05 -53.19
CA PRO A 815 -5.78 28.73 -52.61
C PRO A 815 -5.42 27.49 -53.51
N MET A 816 -6.16 26.39 -53.31
CA MET A 816 -6.12 25.06 -53.99
C MET A 816 -6.41 25.03 -55.50
N ILE A 817 -5.93 23.97 -56.18
CA ILE A 817 -6.55 23.08 -57.20
C ILE A 817 -5.55 21.90 -57.38
N LYS A 818 -5.81 20.59 -57.31
CA LYS A 818 -6.86 19.63 -57.75
C LYS A 818 -6.60 19.02 -59.16
N LEU A 819 -6.85 17.71 -59.31
CA LEU A 819 -6.55 16.81 -60.46
C LEU A 819 -5.07 16.38 -60.62
N GLY A 820 -4.72 15.19 -61.15
CA GLY A 820 -5.56 13.99 -61.33
C GLY A 820 -5.27 13.07 -62.55
N SER A 821 -4.27 12.18 -62.48
CA SER A 821 -4.10 10.97 -63.33
C SER A 821 -3.17 9.99 -62.58
N LYS A 822 -3.34 8.67 -62.41
CA LYS A 822 -3.97 7.55 -63.15
C LYS A 822 -3.11 6.99 -64.30
N ARG A 823 -2.84 5.66 -64.23
CA ARG A 823 -2.01 4.81 -65.12
C ARG A 823 -0.48 5.07 -65.02
N LYS A 824 0.38 4.07 -65.22
CA LYS A 824 0.11 2.62 -65.41
C LYS A 824 0.14 1.87 -64.09
#